data_AF-A0A925LRX6-F1
#
_entry.id   AF-A0A925LRX6-F1
#
_cell.length_a   1.000
_cell.length_b   1.000
_cell.length_c   1.000
_cell.angle_alpha   90.00
_cell.angle_beta   90.00
_cell.angle_gamma   90.00
#
_symmetry.space_group_name_H-M   'P 1'
#
loop_
_entity.id
_entity.type
_entity.pdbx_description
1 polymer ?
#
loop_
_entity_poly.entity_id
_entity_poly.type
_entity_poly.pdbx_seq_one_letter_code
_entity_poly.pdbx_strand_id
1 'polypeptide(L)'
;NFISDADSMAYENLIDRLLASPSHGQHWARHWLDIARYSDTKGYVYAREERFWIHAWSYRDWVVDAFNADMPYDRFLLLQLAADQVPDRTDDDLAAMGFLTLGRRFQGVRRDIIDDRIDVVCRGTMALTVGCARCHDHKYDPIPTADYYSLYGVFDSCREKMVPLPDAEMQDDAFEAELKKRTEALAAFRQERRVSTSARVRSRIGDYLQAQRELQKYPEEGFDQILALDDLLPSFVHRWRDYLRDAGLRHDPVFVAWHRYAEIPDDEFSPRAAAVTQALHELSAEKINPRVAAAFAAAPTSFTDVIARYTALFQDIDARWQAELKQSEAQGAAMHAMPDPADEQLRTLLYGPGSLCEVPDEPVVNTEYDFDSGTCTELWKLQGEVDRLIINAASEPRFATIIEDREVPSSPRIFKRGNSANKGEDVPRRFLELLSGPDRKPFEHGSGRLEMAQAIIDPSNPLTARVMVNRVWAHHFGAGLVTTPGDFGVRAEPPSHPALLDWLTSEFIASGWSLKTLHRMIVLSAVYRQSSDGPADAASLVHARAIDPENRLLWHMNVHRLSFEEMRDSMLVVSGQLDQRSGGKPSNLFSKPFPRRRTLYGLVDRQYLPGTLRMFDFANPDLPIPKRSETTVPQQSLFLMNDPLALERARALAASLPVELNADDQIRALYRRVLQRDPTAAQLAAAHELLAADVPEKPAASITAADWSYGFGTYDEATQRVSNFAALPHFTGTAWQGGDAFPDAVLGWVQLTAKGGHPGNDRAHASVRRWTAPAAMTITIQSELQHEPAVGDGIRAFIVSSKSGALQSTKAYHQTLPLNVESLPVMPGDTLDFVVEIGETLNSNQYLWTCTISDTAAESPRAWNSDTDFPHDGSDQLS
;
A
#
# COMPACT_ATOMS: atom_id res chain seq x y z
N ASN A 1 -38.26 5.87 18.78
CA ASN A 1 -37.86 6.62 17.57
C ASN A 1 -37.69 8.06 18.03
N PHE A 2 -36.59 8.75 17.69
CA PHE A 2 -36.33 10.13 18.12
C PHE A 2 -37.50 11.08 17.77
N ILE A 3 -38.10 10.92 16.59
CA ILE A 3 -39.21 11.76 16.11
C ILE A 3 -40.46 11.64 17.01
N SER A 4 -40.62 10.51 17.71
CA SER A 4 -41.75 10.26 18.60
C SER A 4 -41.40 10.40 20.09
N ASP A 5 -40.18 10.86 20.40
CA ASP A 5 -39.72 11.01 21.77
C ASP A 5 -40.18 12.37 22.34
N ALA A 6 -40.94 12.33 23.43
CA ALA A 6 -41.54 13.52 24.04
C ALA A 6 -40.61 14.20 25.06
N ASP A 7 -39.44 13.62 25.36
CA ASP A 7 -38.44 14.25 26.22
C ASP A 7 -37.92 15.56 25.58
N SER A 8 -37.90 16.64 26.37
CA SER A 8 -37.28 17.91 25.97
C SER A 8 -35.80 17.79 25.61
N MET A 9 -35.12 16.74 26.09
CA MET A 9 -33.73 16.42 25.83
C MET A 9 -33.55 15.33 24.76
N ALA A 10 -34.60 14.98 24.01
CA ALA A 10 -34.55 13.87 23.04
C ALA A 10 -33.41 14.02 22.02
N TYR A 11 -33.06 15.24 21.62
CA TYR A 11 -32.02 15.49 20.62
C TYR A 11 -30.62 15.32 21.22
N GLU A 12 -30.41 15.88 22.41
CA GLU A 12 -29.20 15.73 23.21
C GLU A 12 -28.95 14.25 23.53
N ASN A 13 -29.98 13.54 24.00
CA ASN A 13 -29.90 12.10 24.30
C ASN A 13 -29.61 11.27 23.05
N LEU A 14 -30.14 11.67 21.88
CA LEU A 14 -29.80 11.04 20.60
C LEU A 14 -28.32 11.22 20.27
N ILE A 15 -27.79 12.44 20.40
CA ILE A 15 -26.38 12.75 20.15
C ILE A 15 -25.48 11.95 21.08
N ASP A 16 -25.77 11.95 22.38
CA ASP A 16 -24.97 11.24 23.38
C ASP A 16 -24.95 9.73 23.09
N ARG A 17 -26.08 9.16 22.67
CA ARG A 17 -26.16 7.76 22.21
C ARG A 17 -25.36 7.48 20.94
N LEU A 18 -25.34 8.40 19.98
CA LEU A 18 -24.58 8.25 18.73
C LEU A 18 -23.08 8.38 18.98
N LEU A 19 -22.65 9.31 19.83
CA LEU A 19 -21.24 9.48 20.23
C LEU A 19 -20.72 8.31 21.09
N ALA A 20 -21.61 7.65 21.85
CA ALA A 20 -21.29 6.43 22.58
C ALA A 20 -21.28 5.15 21.72
N SER A 21 -21.78 5.20 20.48
CA SER A 21 -21.84 4.05 19.60
C SER A 21 -20.44 3.64 19.12
N PRO A 22 -20.09 2.34 19.07
CA PRO A 22 -18.85 1.86 18.43
C PRO A 22 -18.71 2.26 16.95
N SER A 23 -19.83 2.59 16.31
CA SER A 23 -19.85 3.08 14.93
C SER A 23 -19.29 4.49 14.77
N HIS A 24 -19.19 5.26 15.88
CA HIS A 24 -18.57 6.58 15.89
C HIS A 24 -17.10 6.49 15.46
N GLY A 25 -16.31 5.65 16.12
CA GLY A 25 -14.90 5.46 15.80
C GLY A 25 -14.70 4.90 14.40
N GLN A 26 -15.56 3.98 13.94
CA GLN A 26 -15.48 3.44 12.58
C GLN A 26 -15.70 4.51 11.50
N HIS A 27 -16.65 5.41 11.72
CA HIS A 27 -16.92 6.51 10.78
C HIS A 27 -15.77 7.52 10.77
N TRP A 28 -15.35 8.02 11.93
CA TRP A 28 -14.31 9.05 12.02
C TRP A 28 -12.90 8.54 11.70
N ALA A 29 -12.62 7.25 11.96
CA ALA A 29 -11.38 6.61 11.54
C ALA A 29 -11.19 6.68 10.02
N ARG A 30 -12.25 6.51 9.20
CA ARG A 30 -12.12 6.57 7.74
C ARG A 30 -11.54 7.91 7.27
N HIS A 31 -11.98 9.02 7.85
CA HIS A 31 -11.47 10.35 7.53
C HIS A 31 -10.00 10.50 7.96
N TRP A 32 -9.62 9.99 9.13
CA TRP A 32 -8.21 10.00 9.55
C TRP A 32 -7.33 9.13 8.65
N LEU A 33 -7.83 7.97 8.21
CA LEU A 33 -7.08 7.02 7.38
C LEU A 33 -6.81 7.56 5.97
N ASP A 34 -7.61 8.51 5.48
CA ASP A 34 -7.31 9.26 4.25
C ASP A 34 -6.08 10.16 4.43
N ILE A 35 -5.96 10.82 5.59
CA ILE A 35 -4.81 11.65 5.95
C ILE A 35 -3.58 10.76 6.16
N ALA A 36 -3.76 9.64 6.86
CA ALA A 36 -2.70 8.68 7.16
C ALA A 36 -2.27 7.84 5.95
N ARG A 37 -2.80 8.12 4.74
CA ARG A 37 -2.55 7.40 3.48
C ARG A 37 -2.61 5.88 3.62
N TYR A 38 -3.62 5.42 4.37
CA TYR A 38 -3.80 4.02 4.74
C TYR A 38 -3.93 3.12 3.50
N SER A 39 -3.23 1.99 3.55
CA SER A 39 -3.34 0.91 2.57
C SER A 39 -3.02 -0.42 3.26
N ASP A 40 -3.68 -1.49 2.83
CA ASP A 40 -3.33 -2.85 3.22
C ASP A 40 -2.12 -3.39 2.43
N THR A 41 -1.72 -2.67 1.36
CA THR A 41 -0.56 -3.03 0.51
C THR A 41 0.50 -1.92 0.47
N LYS A 42 1.75 -2.34 0.26
CA LYS A 42 2.92 -1.46 0.08
C LYS A 42 2.88 -0.66 -1.23
N GLY A 43 2.05 -1.09 -2.19
CA GLY A 43 2.07 -0.66 -3.58
C GLY A 43 3.04 -1.51 -4.41
N TYR A 44 3.61 -0.93 -5.46
CA TYR A 44 4.67 -1.61 -6.21
C TYR A 44 5.92 -1.80 -5.34
N VAL A 45 6.23 -3.07 -5.07
CA VAL A 45 7.48 -3.53 -4.47
C VAL A 45 8.14 -4.49 -5.45
N TYR A 46 9.45 -4.69 -5.33
CA TYR A 46 10.13 -5.68 -6.16
C TYR A 46 9.58 -7.08 -5.88
N ALA A 47 9.60 -7.95 -6.91
CA ALA A 47 9.08 -9.33 -6.84
C ALA A 47 9.68 -10.20 -5.71
N ARG A 48 10.68 -9.71 -4.98
CA ARG A 48 11.28 -10.33 -3.81
C ARG A 48 10.61 -9.98 -2.47
N GLU A 49 9.95 -8.81 -2.36
CA GLU A 49 9.29 -8.37 -1.12
C GLU A 49 7.79 -8.73 -1.14
N GLU A 50 7.24 -9.12 0.02
CA GLU A 50 5.80 -9.33 0.17
C GLU A 50 5.04 -8.00 0.04
N ARG A 51 4.05 -7.94 -0.85
CA ARG A 51 3.33 -6.71 -1.20
C ARG A 51 2.33 -6.28 -0.13
N PHE A 52 1.79 -7.21 0.66
CA PHE A 52 0.85 -6.90 1.72
C PHE A 52 1.58 -6.48 2.99
N TRP A 53 0.98 -5.54 3.72
CA TRP A 53 1.40 -5.21 5.07
C TRP A 53 0.83 -6.22 6.05
N ILE A 54 1.68 -6.78 6.91
CA ILE A 54 1.25 -7.66 8.00
C ILE A 54 0.41 -6.88 9.03
N HIS A 55 0.80 -5.64 9.32
CA HIS A 55 0.32 -4.84 10.45
C HIS A 55 -0.70 -3.75 10.10
N ALA A 56 -1.06 -3.57 8.82
CA ALA A 56 -1.90 -2.45 8.42
C ALA A 56 -3.23 -2.40 9.19
N TRP A 57 -3.94 -3.52 9.21
CA TRP A 57 -5.23 -3.61 9.88
C TRP A 57 -5.15 -3.39 11.40
N SER A 58 -4.03 -3.74 12.06
CA SER A 58 -3.80 -3.41 13.48
C SER A 58 -3.82 -1.90 13.73
N TYR A 59 -3.19 -1.11 12.83
CA TYR A 59 -3.21 0.35 12.93
C TYR A 59 -4.60 0.91 12.69
N ARG A 60 -5.32 0.41 11.65
CA ARG A 60 -6.71 0.82 11.39
C ARG A 60 -7.59 0.61 12.62
N ASP A 61 -7.46 -0.55 13.26
CA ASP A 61 -8.27 -0.91 14.41
C ASP A 61 -7.89 -0.08 15.64
N TRP A 62 -6.58 0.16 15.87
CA TRP A 62 -6.13 1.10 16.90
C TRP A 62 -6.71 2.51 16.71
N VAL A 63 -6.77 3.02 15.47
CA VAL A 63 -7.39 4.31 15.18
C VAL A 63 -8.89 4.30 15.53
N VAL A 64 -9.61 3.24 15.17
CA VAL A 64 -11.04 3.07 15.52
C VAL A 64 -11.23 3.08 17.03
N ASP A 65 -10.40 2.34 17.75
CA ASP A 65 -10.49 2.21 19.21
C ASP A 65 -10.13 3.52 19.91
N ALA A 66 -9.12 4.24 19.42
CA ALA A 66 -8.74 5.56 19.93
C ALA A 66 -9.89 6.59 19.81
N PHE A 67 -10.57 6.66 18.67
CA PHE A 67 -11.75 7.52 18.51
C PHE A 67 -12.93 7.06 19.38
N ASN A 68 -13.15 5.74 19.50
CA ASN A 68 -14.22 5.22 20.34
C ASN A 68 -13.98 5.49 21.84
N ALA A 69 -12.73 5.41 22.28
CA ALA A 69 -12.30 5.75 23.64
C ALA A 69 -12.29 7.27 23.91
N ASP A 70 -12.49 8.10 22.88
CA ASP A 70 -12.31 9.56 22.95
C ASP A 70 -10.92 9.94 23.46
N MET A 71 -9.89 9.24 22.97
CA MET A 71 -8.50 9.53 23.30
C MET A 71 -8.21 11.01 22.99
N PRO A 72 -7.62 11.77 23.94
CA PRO A 72 -7.21 13.15 23.70
C PRO A 72 -6.38 13.25 22.42
N TYR A 73 -6.72 14.20 21.53
CA TYR A 73 -6.10 14.28 20.21
C TYR A 73 -4.58 14.54 20.26
N ASP A 74 -4.10 15.28 21.27
CA ASP A 74 -2.67 15.44 21.56
C ASP A 74 -2.00 14.10 21.89
N ARG A 75 -2.63 13.28 22.74
CA ARG A 75 -2.16 11.92 23.05
C ARG A 75 -2.17 11.02 21.82
N PHE A 76 -3.24 11.09 21.03
CA PHE A 76 -3.37 10.34 19.78
C PHE A 76 -2.22 10.66 18.82
N LEU A 77 -1.90 11.94 18.61
CA LEU A 77 -0.75 12.34 17.79
C LEU A 77 0.60 11.93 18.40
N LEU A 78 0.77 12.09 19.71
CA LEU A 78 2.00 11.69 20.40
C LEU A 78 2.32 10.21 20.19
N LEU A 79 1.33 9.33 20.34
CA LEU A 79 1.51 7.89 20.15
C LEU A 79 1.81 7.55 18.68
N GLN A 80 1.14 8.19 17.73
CA GLN A 80 1.44 7.95 16.31
C GLN A 80 2.85 8.36 15.90
N LEU A 81 3.44 9.35 16.59
CA LEU A 81 4.78 9.86 16.27
C LEU A 81 5.89 9.20 17.09
N ALA A 82 5.61 8.81 18.34
CA ALA A 82 6.62 8.46 19.33
C ALA A 82 6.20 7.37 20.33
N ALA A 83 5.22 6.50 20.03
CA ALA A 83 4.70 5.52 21.01
C ALA A 83 5.77 4.63 21.66
N ASP A 84 6.87 4.27 20.99
CA ASP A 84 7.98 3.50 21.59
C ASP A 84 8.72 4.24 22.71
N GLN A 85 8.62 5.58 22.75
CA GLN A 85 9.34 6.46 23.69
C GLN A 85 8.43 7.02 24.79
N VAL A 86 7.13 6.74 24.73
CA VAL A 86 6.12 7.25 25.67
C VAL A 86 6.02 6.31 26.88
N PRO A 87 6.38 6.72 28.12
CA PRO A 87 6.50 5.79 29.23
C PRO A 87 5.19 5.12 29.71
N ASP A 88 4.05 5.79 29.55
CA ASP A 88 2.73 5.36 30.01
C ASP A 88 1.85 4.75 28.89
N ARG A 89 2.46 4.38 27.76
CA ARG A 89 1.77 3.70 26.65
C ARG A 89 1.46 2.24 26.98
N THR A 90 0.39 1.72 26.38
CA THR A 90 0.07 0.28 26.39
C THR A 90 0.80 -0.46 25.27
N ASP A 91 0.85 -1.79 25.32
CA ASP A 91 1.49 -2.57 24.24
C ASP A 91 0.76 -2.43 22.89
N ASP A 92 -0.56 -2.27 22.92
CA ASP A 92 -1.36 -1.98 21.72
C ASP A 92 -1.03 -0.63 21.06
N ASP A 93 -0.57 0.36 21.83
CA ASP A 93 -0.27 1.69 21.32
C ASP A 93 0.89 1.73 20.32
N LEU A 94 1.70 0.67 20.24
CA LEU A 94 2.73 0.55 19.20
C LEU A 94 2.12 0.49 17.79
N ALA A 95 0.86 0.04 17.66
CA ALA A 95 0.13 0.06 16.39
C ALA A 95 -0.02 1.47 15.83
N ALA A 96 -0.08 2.50 16.68
CA ALA A 96 -0.24 3.91 16.31
C ALA A 96 0.81 4.39 15.29
N MET A 97 2.03 3.88 15.39
CA MET A 97 3.13 4.25 14.49
C MET A 97 2.91 3.77 13.04
N GLY A 98 1.84 3.04 12.75
CA GLY A 98 1.33 2.83 11.39
C GLY A 98 1.17 4.13 10.60
N PHE A 99 0.91 5.26 11.26
CA PHE A 99 0.89 6.61 10.65
C PHE A 99 2.19 6.96 9.92
N LEU A 100 3.34 6.50 10.43
CA LEU A 100 4.67 6.72 9.87
C LEU A 100 5.16 5.56 8.99
N THR A 101 4.65 4.34 9.17
CA THR A 101 5.19 3.13 8.55
C THR A 101 4.36 2.57 7.39
N LEU A 102 3.08 2.92 7.27
CA LEU A 102 2.19 2.42 6.20
C LEU A 102 2.24 3.23 4.90
N GLY A 103 3.18 4.16 4.76
CA GLY A 103 3.40 4.94 3.54
C GLY A 103 3.86 4.11 2.34
N ARG A 104 4.01 4.75 1.19
CA ARG A 104 4.57 4.13 -0.02
C ARG A 104 6.04 3.79 0.20
N ARG A 105 6.54 2.70 -0.41
CA ARG A 105 7.95 2.29 -0.26
C ARG A 105 8.92 2.95 -1.23
N PHE A 106 8.43 3.63 -2.27
CA PHE A 106 9.28 4.27 -3.30
C PHE A 106 10.39 3.34 -3.79
N GLN A 107 10.06 2.06 -3.96
CA GLN A 107 11.00 1.02 -4.34
C GLN A 107 12.24 0.92 -3.42
N GLY A 108 12.07 1.19 -2.12
CA GLY A 108 13.15 1.15 -1.12
C GLY A 108 13.96 2.45 -1.01
N VAL A 109 13.67 3.48 -1.80
CA VAL A 109 14.41 4.75 -1.76
C VAL A 109 14.15 5.50 -0.44
N ARG A 110 15.08 5.33 0.51
CA ARG A 110 14.96 5.80 1.90
C ARG A 110 14.61 7.28 2.04
N ARG A 111 15.24 8.16 1.26
CA ARG A 111 15.00 9.62 1.32
C ARG A 111 13.59 10.02 0.89
N ASP A 112 12.98 9.28 -0.05
CA ASP A 112 11.62 9.56 -0.53
C ASP A 112 10.59 9.01 0.47
N ILE A 113 10.90 7.90 1.15
CA ILE A 113 10.15 7.45 2.33
C ILE A 113 10.19 8.50 3.44
N ILE A 114 11.36 9.11 3.71
CA ILE A 114 11.48 10.18 4.72
C ILE A 114 10.71 11.43 4.31
N ASP A 115 10.77 11.83 3.04
CA ASP A 115 9.98 12.95 2.50
C ASP A 115 8.47 12.74 2.70
N ASP A 116 7.97 11.53 2.40
CA ASP A 116 6.59 11.13 2.67
C ASP A 116 6.22 11.19 4.16
N ARG A 117 7.14 10.81 5.07
CA ARG A 117 6.94 10.95 6.53
C ARG A 117 6.89 12.42 6.96
N ILE A 118 7.77 13.27 6.42
CA ILE A 118 7.73 14.71 6.69
C ILE A 118 6.40 15.29 6.19
N ASP A 119 5.96 14.92 4.98
CA ASP A 119 4.73 15.42 4.39
C ASP A 119 3.50 15.01 5.20
N VAL A 120 3.34 13.72 5.55
CA VAL A 120 2.19 13.31 6.36
C VAL A 120 2.20 13.97 7.73
N VAL A 121 3.36 14.14 8.37
CA VAL A 121 3.43 14.74 9.71
C VAL A 121 3.07 16.21 9.62
N CYS A 122 3.70 16.98 8.73
CA CYS A 122 3.51 18.42 8.67
C CYS A 122 2.15 18.80 8.06
N ARG A 123 1.78 18.20 6.92
CA ARG A 123 0.48 18.46 6.27
C ARG A 123 -0.66 17.83 7.06
N GLY A 124 -0.45 16.62 7.58
CA GLY A 124 -1.47 15.87 8.31
C GLY A 124 -1.74 16.39 9.72
N THR A 125 -0.81 17.07 10.40
CA THR A 125 -1.07 17.57 11.77
C THR A 125 -1.17 19.09 11.86
N MET A 126 -0.41 19.82 11.04
CA MET A 126 -0.31 21.29 11.12
C MET A 126 -0.73 22.01 9.84
N ALA A 127 -1.16 21.28 8.80
CA ALA A 127 -1.51 21.84 7.50
C ALA A 127 -0.39 22.72 6.91
N LEU A 128 0.88 22.29 7.08
CA LEU A 128 2.05 22.96 6.51
C LEU A 128 2.68 22.12 5.40
N THR A 129 2.94 22.74 4.26
CA THR A 129 3.59 22.14 3.07
C THR A 129 5.11 22.14 3.18
N VAL A 130 5.66 21.64 4.29
CA VAL A 130 7.11 21.61 4.56
C VAL A 130 7.89 20.85 3.49
N GLY A 131 7.31 19.80 2.89
CA GLY A 131 7.94 19.06 1.78
C GLY A 131 8.31 19.92 0.57
N CYS A 132 7.62 21.05 0.34
CA CYS A 132 8.00 21.99 -0.72
C CYS A 132 9.37 22.66 -0.47
N ALA A 133 9.85 22.69 0.77
CA ALA A 133 11.15 23.25 1.15
C ALA A 133 12.35 22.31 0.87
N ARG A 134 12.08 21.08 0.38
CA ARG A 134 13.09 20.05 0.08
C ARG A 134 14.16 20.53 -0.90
N CYS A 135 13.76 21.26 -1.95
CA CYS A 135 14.67 21.66 -3.02
C CYS A 135 15.16 23.11 -2.90
N HIS A 136 14.35 23.99 -2.32
CA HIS A 136 14.64 25.41 -2.14
C HIS A 136 13.79 25.93 -0.98
N ASP A 137 14.14 27.08 -0.40
CA ASP A 137 13.31 27.70 0.65
C ASP A 137 11.88 27.82 0.15
N HIS A 138 10.92 27.51 1.02
CA HIS A 138 9.51 27.45 0.63
C HIS A 138 9.09 28.75 -0.07
N LYS A 139 8.36 28.63 -1.17
CA LYS A 139 8.13 29.74 -2.12
C LYS A 139 7.41 30.94 -1.48
N TYR A 140 6.54 30.69 -0.51
CA TYR A 140 5.67 31.71 0.09
C TYR A 140 5.77 31.72 1.61
N ASP A 141 5.57 30.56 2.26
CA ASP A 141 5.75 30.44 3.71
C ASP A 141 7.22 30.56 4.12
N PRO A 142 7.52 31.15 5.30
CA PRO A 142 8.89 31.35 5.79
C PRO A 142 9.48 30.05 6.36
N ILE A 143 9.55 29.01 5.53
CA ILE A 143 10.11 27.70 5.87
C ILE A 143 11.41 27.54 5.08
N PRO A 144 12.58 27.73 5.72
CA PRO A 144 13.86 27.55 5.04
C PRO A 144 14.09 26.07 4.73
N THR A 145 14.86 25.78 3.68
CA THR A 145 15.32 24.43 3.36
C THR A 145 16.03 23.77 4.56
N ALA A 146 16.71 24.56 5.39
CA ALA A 146 17.34 24.08 6.61
C ALA A 146 16.34 23.39 7.57
N ASP A 147 15.12 23.90 7.69
CA ASP A 147 14.10 23.32 8.58
C ASP A 147 13.59 21.97 8.03
N TYR A 148 13.41 21.84 6.72
CA TYR A 148 13.10 20.54 6.10
C TYR A 148 14.21 19.52 6.42
N TYR A 149 15.48 19.89 6.26
CA TYR A 149 16.60 18.97 6.52
C TYR A 149 16.84 18.72 8.02
N SER A 150 16.44 19.64 8.90
CA SER A 150 16.38 19.40 10.34
C SER A 150 15.40 18.28 10.69
N LEU A 151 14.21 18.26 10.06
CA LEU A 151 13.23 17.17 10.22
C LEU A 151 13.65 15.89 9.49
N TYR A 152 14.29 16.00 8.32
CA TYR A 152 14.88 14.86 7.62
C TYR A 152 15.85 14.11 8.53
N GLY A 153 16.71 14.83 9.25
CA GLY A 153 17.64 14.24 10.21
C GLY A 153 16.98 13.50 11.35
N VAL A 154 15.77 13.91 11.78
CA VAL A 154 15.00 13.16 12.78
C VAL A 154 14.69 11.76 12.25
N PHE A 155 14.05 11.66 11.08
CA PHE A 155 13.66 10.35 10.53
C PHE A 155 14.83 9.53 9.97
N ASP A 156 15.88 10.16 9.47
CA ASP A 156 17.11 9.48 9.03
C ASP A 156 17.91 8.90 10.20
N SER A 157 17.68 9.43 11.41
CA SER A 157 18.18 8.88 12.68
C SER A 157 17.33 7.75 13.25
N CYS A 158 16.32 7.29 12.52
CA CYS A 158 15.47 6.17 12.95
C CYS A 158 15.57 4.96 12.02
N ARG A 159 15.10 3.82 12.53
CA ARG A 159 14.96 2.54 11.79
C ARG A 159 13.61 1.90 12.03
N GLU A 160 13.15 1.10 11.06
CA GLU A 160 11.91 0.33 11.20
C GLU A 160 12.17 -0.99 11.92
N LYS A 161 11.22 -1.42 12.76
CA LYS A 161 11.24 -2.71 13.44
C LYS A 161 9.84 -3.28 13.57
N MET A 162 9.67 -4.55 13.23
CA MET A 162 8.42 -5.26 13.48
C MET A 162 8.40 -5.81 14.91
N VAL A 163 7.27 -5.66 15.59
CA VAL A 163 7.04 -6.13 16.95
C VAL A 163 5.67 -6.83 17.03
N PRO A 164 5.56 -7.92 17.81
CA PRO A 164 4.25 -8.49 18.14
C PRO A 164 3.48 -7.52 19.04
N LEU A 165 2.15 -7.50 18.89
CA LEU A 165 1.22 -6.83 19.81
C LEU A 165 0.61 -7.86 20.76
N PRO A 166 -0.11 -7.45 21.82
CA PRO A 166 -0.90 -8.37 22.64
C PRO A 166 -1.79 -9.29 21.77
N ASP A 167 -2.00 -10.51 22.24
CA ASP A 167 -2.75 -11.59 21.58
C ASP A 167 -2.10 -12.19 20.30
N ALA A 168 -0.85 -11.83 19.96
CA ALA A 168 -0.11 -12.47 18.87
C ALA A 168 0.13 -13.98 19.06
N GLU A 169 0.13 -14.44 20.31
CA GLU A 169 0.41 -15.83 20.77
C GLU A 169 -0.87 -16.68 20.96
N MET A 170 -2.06 -16.20 20.58
CA MET A 170 -3.32 -16.96 20.77
C MET A 170 -3.55 -18.04 19.69
N GLN A 171 -2.51 -18.78 19.31
CA GLN A 171 -2.52 -19.66 18.14
C GLN A 171 -2.52 -21.16 18.47
N ASP A 172 -2.70 -21.99 17.45
CA ASP A 172 -2.45 -23.44 17.55
C ASP A 172 -0.93 -23.70 17.57
N ASP A 173 -0.48 -24.65 18.39
CA ASP A 173 0.93 -25.00 18.61
C ASP A 173 1.70 -25.22 17.29
N ALA A 174 1.00 -25.73 16.26
CA ALA A 174 1.56 -25.98 14.94
C ALA A 174 1.96 -24.69 14.19
N PHE A 175 1.15 -23.62 14.30
CA PHE A 175 1.48 -22.34 13.69
C PHE A 175 2.69 -21.72 14.36
N GLU A 176 2.70 -21.70 15.70
CA GLU A 176 3.78 -21.07 16.46
C GLU A 176 5.12 -21.77 16.20
N ALA A 177 5.11 -23.10 16.14
CA ALA A 177 6.29 -23.89 15.79
C ALA A 177 6.82 -23.55 14.39
N GLU A 178 5.95 -23.40 13.39
CA GLU A 178 6.36 -23.05 12.02
C GLU A 178 6.80 -21.58 11.91
N LEU A 179 6.13 -20.65 12.59
CA LEU A 179 6.55 -19.24 12.63
C LEU A 179 7.92 -19.10 13.28
N LYS A 180 8.14 -19.78 14.42
CA LYS A 180 9.42 -19.81 15.12
C LYS A 180 10.52 -20.36 14.20
N LYS A 181 10.28 -21.51 13.58
CA LYS A 181 11.23 -22.14 12.65
C LYS A 181 11.63 -21.22 11.49
N ARG A 182 10.67 -20.55 10.83
CA ARG A 182 10.96 -19.63 9.73
C ARG A 182 11.68 -18.37 10.19
N THR A 183 11.29 -17.83 11.34
CA THR A 183 11.93 -16.66 11.95
C THR A 183 13.37 -16.97 12.34
N GLU A 184 13.63 -18.14 12.92
CA GLU A 184 14.98 -18.62 13.26
C GLU A 184 15.82 -18.87 12.01
N ALA A 185 15.24 -19.42 10.93
CA ALA A 185 15.95 -19.60 9.66
C ALA A 185 16.36 -18.25 9.04
N LEU A 186 15.46 -17.27 9.01
CA LEU A 186 15.75 -15.90 8.58
C LEU A 186 16.83 -15.26 9.45
N ALA A 187 16.72 -15.36 10.77
CA ALA A 187 17.68 -14.79 11.71
C ALA A 187 19.07 -15.42 11.57
N ALA A 188 19.15 -16.76 11.43
CA ALA A 188 20.39 -17.49 11.24
C ALA A 188 21.08 -17.10 9.92
N PHE A 189 20.34 -17.08 8.81
CA PHE A 189 20.89 -16.66 7.51
C PHE A 189 21.33 -15.19 7.55
N ARG A 190 20.51 -14.29 8.11
CA ARG A 190 20.90 -12.88 8.30
C ARG A 190 22.18 -12.77 9.11
N GLN A 191 22.30 -13.48 10.22
CA GLN A 191 23.48 -13.43 11.07
C GLN A 191 24.73 -13.94 10.34
N GLU A 192 24.63 -15.06 9.62
CA GLU A 192 25.73 -15.59 8.81
C GLU A 192 26.21 -14.57 7.75
N ARG A 193 25.27 -13.96 7.03
CA ARG A 193 25.59 -12.97 5.99
C ARG A 193 26.13 -11.67 6.60
N ARG A 194 25.62 -11.23 7.74
CA ARG A 194 26.18 -10.09 8.48
C ARG A 194 27.63 -10.33 8.86
N VAL A 195 27.95 -11.48 9.46
CA VAL A 195 29.32 -11.81 9.88
C VAL A 195 30.26 -11.88 8.68
N SER A 196 29.87 -12.58 7.62
CA SER A 196 30.71 -12.74 6.41
C SER A 196 30.89 -11.43 5.63
N THR A 197 29.85 -10.63 5.46
CA THR A 197 29.94 -9.29 4.86
C THR A 197 30.81 -8.37 5.69
N SER A 198 30.64 -8.34 7.02
CA SER A 198 31.44 -7.46 7.88
C SER A 198 32.92 -7.85 7.85
N ALA A 199 33.22 -9.15 7.85
CA ALA A 199 34.59 -9.66 7.66
C ALA A 199 35.17 -9.27 6.30
N ARG A 200 34.37 -9.32 5.23
CA ARG A 200 34.74 -8.85 3.89
C ARG A 200 35.03 -7.36 3.86
N VAL A 201 34.24 -6.53 4.56
CA VAL A 201 34.48 -5.09 4.63
C VAL A 201 35.81 -4.82 5.35
N ARG A 202 36.05 -5.49 6.49
CA ARG A 202 37.31 -5.38 7.24
C ARG A 202 38.53 -5.80 6.43
N SER A 203 38.46 -6.92 5.70
CA SER A 203 39.60 -7.39 4.91
C SER A 203 39.95 -6.47 3.74
N ARG A 204 39.02 -5.60 3.33
CA ARG A 204 39.14 -4.66 2.20
C ARG A 204 39.15 -3.19 2.59
N ILE A 205 39.47 -2.85 3.85
CA ILE A 205 39.52 -1.45 4.31
C ILE A 205 40.35 -0.56 3.40
N GLY A 206 41.49 -1.05 2.90
CA GLY A 206 42.33 -0.29 1.97
C GLY A 206 41.59 0.12 0.70
N ASP A 207 40.75 -0.76 0.15
CA ASP A 207 39.93 -0.46 -1.02
C ASP A 207 38.84 0.57 -0.69
N TYR A 208 38.20 0.50 0.48
CA TYR A 208 37.21 1.49 0.93
C TYR A 208 37.83 2.88 1.20
N LEU A 209 39.06 2.92 1.72
CA LEU A 209 39.83 4.15 1.88
C LEU A 209 40.26 4.71 0.52
N GLN A 210 40.69 3.86 -0.40
CA GLN A 210 41.01 4.24 -1.78
C GLN A 210 39.78 4.81 -2.51
N ALA A 211 38.61 4.20 -2.32
CA ALA A 211 37.34 4.68 -2.89
C ALA A 211 37.01 6.14 -2.52
N GLN A 212 37.53 6.65 -1.40
CA GLN A 212 37.34 8.06 -1.00
C GLN A 212 38.02 9.06 -1.94
N ARG A 213 38.99 8.61 -2.73
CA ARG A 213 39.66 9.41 -3.78
C ARG A 213 38.92 9.40 -5.10
N GLU A 214 37.89 8.55 -5.23
CA GLU A 214 37.17 8.30 -6.48
C GLU A 214 35.67 8.12 -6.24
N LEU A 215 35.11 8.89 -5.28
CA LEU A 215 33.70 8.84 -4.89
C LEU A 215 32.72 8.98 -6.06
N GLN A 216 33.10 9.69 -7.13
CA GLN A 216 32.30 9.82 -8.34
C GLN A 216 32.01 8.49 -9.05
N LYS A 217 32.79 7.44 -8.79
CA LYS A 217 32.55 6.09 -9.33
C LYS A 217 31.47 5.34 -8.56
N TYR A 218 31.12 5.80 -7.37
CA TYR A 218 30.15 5.18 -6.48
C TYR A 218 28.89 6.04 -6.43
N PRO A 219 27.82 5.64 -7.10
CA PRO A 219 26.59 6.40 -7.11
C PRO A 219 26.01 6.56 -5.69
N GLU A 220 25.42 7.72 -5.44
CA GLU A 220 24.72 8.02 -4.17
C GLU A 220 23.41 7.27 -4.03
N GLU A 221 22.90 6.71 -5.14
CA GLU A 221 21.63 6.01 -5.21
C GLU A 221 21.86 4.60 -5.74
N GLY A 222 21.44 3.62 -4.94
CA GLY A 222 21.77 2.19 -5.11
C GLY A 222 20.78 1.36 -5.90
N PHE A 223 19.66 1.94 -6.33
CA PHE A 223 18.46 1.17 -6.71
C PHE A 223 18.66 0.22 -7.90
N ASP A 224 19.41 0.64 -8.92
CA ASP A 224 19.62 -0.16 -10.15
C ASP A 224 20.95 -0.94 -10.17
N GLN A 225 21.68 -1.00 -9.05
CA GLN A 225 22.99 -1.65 -9.02
C GLN A 225 22.89 -3.14 -8.74
N ILE A 226 23.43 -3.93 -9.67
CA ILE A 226 23.68 -5.34 -9.49
C ILE A 226 25.11 -5.47 -8.94
N LEU A 227 25.23 -5.74 -7.64
CA LEU A 227 26.52 -5.93 -6.97
C LEU A 227 26.91 -7.41 -6.94
N ALA A 228 28.13 -7.71 -7.37
CA ALA A 228 28.79 -9.01 -7.26
C ALA A 228 29.57 -9.15 -5.94
N LEU A 229 30.03 -10.37 -5.64
CA LEU A 229 30.74 -10.72 -4.41
C LEU A 229 32.11 -10.04 -4.27
N ASP A 230 32.67 -9.51 -5.35
CA ASP A 230 33.95 -8.80 -5.42
C ASP A 230 33.81 -7.27 -5.59
N ASP A 231 32.60 -6.74 -5.70
CA ASP A 231 32.36 -5.28 -5.80
C ASP A 231 32.37 -4.58 -4.43
N LEU A 232 33.01 -3.42 -4.30
CA LEU A 232 32.84 -2.62 -3.07
C LEU A 232 31.37 -2.24 -2.88
N LEU A 233 30.89 -2.35 -1.64
CA LEU A 233 29.51 -2.01 -1.30
C LEU A 233 29.37 -0.48 -1.20
N PRO A 234 28.54 0.17 -2.03
CA PRO A 234 28.40 1.63 -2.02
C PRO A 234 27.97 2.18 -0.65
N SER A 235 27.11 1.45 0.09
CA SER A 235 26.67 1.85 1.43
C SER A 235 27.86 2.05 2.38
N PHE A 236 28.85 1.15 2.33
CA PHE A 236 30.06 1.25 3.13
C PHE A 236 31.01 2.32 2.61
N VAL A 237 31.13 2.53 1.30
CA VAL A 237 31.90 3.65 0.73
C VAL A 237 31.39 4.99 1.26
N HIS A 238 30.07 5.18 1.27
CA HIS A 238 29.42 6.39 1.77
C HIS A 238 29.50 6.52 3.30
N ARG A 239 29.44 5.40 4.03
CA ARG A 239 29.67 5.37 5.49
C ARG A 239 31.08 5.85 5.84
N TRP A 240 32.09 5.36 5.13
CA TRP A 240 33.47 5.81 5.28
C TRP A 240 33.63 7.30 4.96
N ARG A 241 33.01 7.78 3.87
CA ARG A 241 32.99 9.22 3.52
C ARG A 241 32.42 10.08 4.64
N ASP A 242 31.22 9.72 5.11
CA ASP A 242 30.52 10.51 6.13
C ASP A 242 31.28 10.48 7.47
N TYR A 243 31.85 9.32 7.84
CA TYR A 243 32.69 9.21 9.03
C TYR A 243 33.97 10.05 8.93
N LEU A 244 34.73 9.94 7.84
CA LEU A 244 35.98 10.68 7.68
C LEU A 244 35.73 12.19 7.72
N ARG A 245 34.65 12.68 7.11
CA ARG A 245 34.27 14.08 7.25
C ARG A 245 34.09 14.47 8.72
N ASP A 246 33.27 13.73 9.46
CA ASP A 246 32.94 14.03 10.86
C ASP A 246 34.17 13.87 11.77
N ALA A 247 35.07 12.94 11.44
CA ALA A 247 36.37 12.78 12.09
C ALA A 247 37.26 14.01 11.89
N GLY A 248 37.26 14.61 10.70
CA GLY A 248 37.97 15.85 10.40
C GLY A 248 37.46 17.02 11.24
N LEU A 249 36.14 17.18 11.34
CA LEU A 249 35.50 18.25 12.13
C LEU A 249 35.79 18.13 13.64
N ARG A 250 35.87 16.91 14.17
CA ARG A 250 36.16 16.65 15.59
C ARG A 250 37.65 16.52 15.91
N HIS A 251 38.53 16.64 14.91
CA HIS A 251 39.96 16.37 15.03
C HIS A 251 40.26 14.99 15.64
N ASP A 252 39.63 13.95 15.08
CA ASP A 252 39.73 12.58 15.55
C ASP A 252 41.21 12.11 15.61
N PRO A 253 41.69 11.60 16.76
CA PRO A 253 43.08 11.19 16.93
C PRO A 253 43.53 10.06 15.99
N VAL A 254 42.60 9.24 15.46
CA VAL A 254 42.93 8.16 14.52
C VAL A 254 43.14 8.70 13.12
N PHE A 255 42.32 9.66 12.67
CA PHE A 255 42.35 10.16 11.29
C PHE A 255 42.97 11.55 11.13
N VAL A 256 43.55 12.15 12.19
CA VAL A 256 44.26 13.44 12.08
C VAL A 256 45.35 13.42 11.01
N ALA A 257 46.10 12.31 10.89
CA ALA A 257 47.12 12.17 9.85
C ALA A 257 46.49 12.06 8.45
N TRP A 258 45.37 11.36 8.31
CA TRP A 258 44.63 11.26 7.05
C TRP A 258 44.25 12.63 6.53
N HIS A 259 43.63 13.46 7.37
CA HIS A 259 43.18 14.80 6.98
C HIS A 259 44.34 15.71 6.60
N ARG A 260 45.41 15.75 7.40
CA ARG A 260 46.57 16.60 7.10
C ARG A 260 47.29 16.21 5.82
N TYR A 261 47.42 14.91 5.52
CA TYR A 261 48.01 14.48 4.25
C TYR A 261 47.05 14.66 3.06
N ALA A 262 45.73 14.59 3.27
CA ALA A 262 44.74 14.78 2.22
C ALA A 262 44.67 16.23 1.72
N GLU A 263 45.15 17.19 2.51
CA GLU A 263 45.28 18.60 2.11
C GLU A 263 46.43 18.86 1.12
N ILE A 264 47.33 17.90 0.93
CA ILE A 264 48.46 18.05 0.02
C ILE A 264 48.05 17.65 -1.41
N PRO A 265 48.19 18.53 -2.42
CA PRO A 265 47.99 18.16 -3.82
C PRO A 265 48.89 17.01 -4.25
N ASP A 266 48.40 16.13 -5.13
CA ASP A 266 49.12 14.90 -5.52
C ASP A 266 50.48 15.19 -6.19
N ASP A 267 50.59 16.27 -6.95
CA ASP A 267 51.82 16.73 -7.62
C ASP A 267 52.82 17.38 -6.67
N GLU A 268 52.38 17.83 -5.49
CA GLU A 268 53.21 18.42 -4.44
C GLU A 268 53.39 17.49 -3.23
N PHE A 269 52.92 16.25 -3.30
CA PHE A 269 52.83 15.37 -2.13
C PHE A 269 54.20 15.12 -1.48
N SER A 270 55.14 14.57 -2.25
CA SER A 270 56.47 14.21 -1.78
C SER A 270 57.25 15.38 -1.13
N PRO A 271 57.35 16.58 -1.74
CA PRO A 271 58.09 17.69 -1.12
C PRO A 271 57.40 18.27 0.13
N ARG A 272 56.07 18.15 0.28
CA ARG A 272 55.32 18.74 1.40
C ARG A 272 55.03 17.76 2.53
N ALA A 273 55.07 16.45 2.28
CA ALA A 273 54.77 15.42 3.27
C ALA A 273 55.66 15.51 4.52
N ALA A 274 56.96 15.82 4.35
CA ALA A 274 57.91 15.92 5.47
C ALA A 274 57.50 16.97 6.52
N ALA A 275 56.98 18.12 6.09
CA ALA A 275 56.51 19.16 7.01
C ALA A 275 55.27 18.71 7.79
N VAL A 276 54.33 18.02 7.12
CA VAL A 276 53.15 17.45 7.78
C VAL A 276 53.56 16.38 8.79
N THR A 277 54.49 15.50 8.44
CA THR A 277 55.04 14.48 9.36
C THR A 277 55.64 15.11 10.61
N GLN A 278 56.46 16.16 10.44
CA GLN A 278 57.03 16.88 11.57
C GLN A 278 55.94 17.47 12.48
N ALA A 279 54.92 18.12 11.89
CA ALA A 279 53.81 18.68 12.63
C ALA A 279 52.93 17.62 13.33
N LEU A 280 52.92 16.37 12.84
CA LEU A 280 52.25 15.25 13.52
C LEU A 280 53.07 14.76 14.72
N HIS A 281 54.40 14.76 14.65
CA HIS A 281 55.27 14.38 15.77
C HIS A 281 55.17 15.33 16.98
N GLU A 282 54.72 16.57 16.76
CA GLU A 282 54.52 17.56 17.81
C GLU A 282 53.19 17.39 18.55
N LEU A 283 52.28 16.53 18.05
CA LEU A 283 51.00 16.27 18.70
C LEU A 283 51.15 15.40 19.95
N SER A 284 50.36 15.69 20.98
CA SER A 284 50.27 14.84 22.17
C SER A 284 49.51 13.55 21.88
N ALA A 285 49.68 12.53 22.74
CA ALA A 285 48.97 11.24 22.64
C ALA A 285 47.43 11.35 22.73
N GLU A 286 46.90 12.49 23.20
CA GLU A 286 45.46 12.78 23.18
C GLU A 286 44.97 13.30 21.81
N LYS A 287 45.88 13.85 21.01
CA LYS A 287 45.60 14.48 19.71
C LYS A 287 45.97 13.60 18.52
N ILE A 288 46.77 12.56 18.74
CA ILE A 288 47.07 11.52 17.76
C ILE A 288 47.15 10.16 18.46
N ASN A 289 46.51 9.15 17.88
CA ASN A 289 46.60 7.79 18.39
C ASN A 289 48.07 7.31 18.29
N PRO A 290 48.66 6.74 19.36
CA PRO A 290 50.06 6.30 19.37
C PRO A 290 50.45 5.33 18.25
N ARG A 291 49.55 4.44 17.82
CA ARG A 291 49.81 3.51 16.71
C ARG A 291 49.82 4.22 15.36
N VAL A 292 48.96 5.22 15.19
CA VAL A 292 48.96 6.10 14.01
C VAL A 292 50.24 6.92 13.98
N ALA A 293 50.65 7.52 15.10
CA ALA A 293 51.91 8.25 15.19
C ALA A 293 53.11 7.37 14.78
N ALA A 294 53.15 6.11 15.24
CA ALA A 294 54.20 5.16 14.86
C ALA A 294 54.15 4.81 13.36
N ALA A 295 52.98 4.58 12.78
CA ALA A 295 52.81 4.30 11.34
C ALA A 295 53.26 5.46 10.44
N PHE A 296 53.22 6.69 10.95
CA PHE A 296 53.65 7.91 10.27
C PHE A 296 54.95 8.50 10.82
N ALA A 297 55.82 7.70 11.45
CA ALA A 297 57.12 8.15 11.96
C ALA A 297 58.08 8.67 10.85
N ALA A 298 57.87 8.23 9.62
CA ALA A 298 58.56 8.72 8.42
C ALA A 298 57.55 9.25 7.41
N ALA A 299 57.95 10.25 6.62
CA ALA A 299 57.07 10.88 5.65
C ALA A 299 56.58 9.89 4.58
N PRO A 300 55.28 9.85 4.26
CA PRO A 300 54.76 9.08 3.15
C PRO A 300 55.19 9.67 1.80
N THR A 301 55.36 8.81 0.81
CA THR A 301 55.82 9.21 -0.54
C THR A 301 54.69 9.63 -1.47
N SER A 302 53.46 9.19 -1.18
CA SER A 302 52.22 9.50 -1.91
C SER A 302 51.01 9.33 -0.99
N PHE A 303 49.84 9.80 -1.41
CA PHE A 303 48.62 9.51 -0.67
C PHE A 303 48.24 8.01 -0.71
N THR A 304 48.63 7.28 -1.76
CA THR A 304 48.51 5.81 -1.80
C THR A 304 49.33 5.13 -0.70
N ASP A 305 50.51 5.66 -0.37
CA ASP A 305 51.31 5.20 0.79
C ASP A 305 50.59 5.49 2.11
N VAL A 306 49.90 6.63 2.24
CA VAL A 306 49.02 6.92 3.41
C VAL A 306 47.94 5.85 3.55
N ILE A 307 47.23 5.52 2.47
CA ILE A 307 46.20 4.47 2.45
C ILE A 307 46.81 3.11 2.83
N ALA A 308 47.95 2.75 2.24
CA ALA A 308 48.63 1.48 2.52
C ALA A 308 49.02 1.35 4.01
N ARG A 309 49.47 2.43 4.65
CA ARG A 309 49.81 2.44 6.08
C ARG A 309 48.59 2.29 6.98
N TYR A 310 47.49 2.99 6.70
CA TYR A 310 46.23 2.76 7.42
C TYR A 310 45.72 1.33 7.22
N THR A 311 45.83 0.80 6.00
CA THR A 311 45.43 -0.58 5.67
C THR A 311 46.22 -1.58 6.52
N ALA A 312 47.55 -1.46 6.55
CA ALA A 312 48.41 -2.31 7.35
C ALA A 312 48.10 -2.19 8.85
N LEU A 313 47.85 -0.96 9.34
CA LEU A 313 47.49 -0.71 10.73
C LEU A 313 46.18 -1.41 11.12
N PHE A 314 45.10 -1.22 10.35
CA PHE A 314 43.83 -1.86 10.66
C PHE A 314 43.88 -3.38 10.51
N GLN A 315 44.66 -3.91 9.56
CA GLN A 315 44.88 -5.36 9.41
C GLN A 315 45.65 -5.97 10.59
N ASP A 316 46.65 -5.26 11.14
CA ASP A 316 47.35 -5.69 12.36
C ASP A 316 46.39 -5.73 13.56
N ILE A 317 45.58 -4.68 13.76
CA ILE A 317 44.58 -4.62 14.82
C ILE A 317 43.55 -5.74 14.67
N ASP A 318 43.05 -5.98 13.46
CA ASP A 318 42.12 -7.06 13.16
C ASP A 318 42.71 -8.43 13.53
N ALA A 319 43.94 -8.71 13.10
CA ALA A 319 44.62 -9.97 13.38
C ALA A 319 44.86 -10.18 14.88
N ARG A 320 45.28 -9.13 15.60
CA ARG A 320 45.51 -9.18 17.05
C ARG A 320 44.21 -9.39 17.82
N TRP A 321 43.15 -8.69 17.45
CA TRP A 321 41.83 -8.86 18.06
C TRP A 321 41.28 -10.27 17.85
N GLN A 322 41.40 -10.83 16.64
CA GLN A 322 40.98 -12.21 16.37
C GLN A 322 41.79 -13.24 17.16
N ALA A 323 43.10 -13.02 17.34
CA ALA A 323 43.93 -13.88 18.17
C ALA A 323 43.51 -13.81 19.65
N GLU A 324 43.22 -12.62 20.16
CA GLU A 324 42.75 -12.39 21.52
C GLU A 324 41.37 -13.03 21.77
N LEU A 325 40.41 -12.89 20.84
CA LEU A 325 39.10 -13.55 20.90
C LEU A 325 39.24 -15.06 21.00
N LYS A 326 40.05 -15.66 20.12
CA LYS A 326 40.30 -17.12 20.11
C LYS A 326 40.93 -17.60 21.43
N GLN A 327 41.82 -16.79 22.01
CA GLN A 327 42.43 -17.11 23.31
C GLN A 327 41.40 -17.00 24.44
N SER A 328 40.56 -15.97 24.44
CA SER A 328 39.54 -15.74 25.46
C SER A 328 38.46 -16.82 25.45
N GLU A 329 38.00 -17.21 24.26
CA GLU A 329 37.05 -18.32 24.05
C GLU A 329 37.62 -19.64 24.58
N ALA A 330 38.89 -19.95 24.28
CA ALA A 330 39.58 -21.12 24.81
C ALA A 330 39.71 -21.12 26.35
N GLN A 331 39.64 -19.94 26.98
CA GLN A 331 39.70 -19.76 28.42
C GLN A 331 38.31 -19.66 29.08
N GLY A 332 37.22 -19.71 28.31
CA GLY A 332 35.85 -19.53 28.81
C GLY A 332 35.58 -18.12 29.36
N ALA A 333 36.39 -17.13 28.97
CA ALA A 333 36.21 -15.73 29.34
C ALA A 333 35.54 -14.96 28.19
N ALA A 334 34.73 -13.97 28.54
CA ALA A 334 34.21 -13.01 27.57
C ALA A 334 35.16 -11.82 27.47
N MET A 335 35.62 -11.51 26.26
CA MET A 335 36.47 -10.35 26.00
C MET A 335 35.65 -9.24 25.33
N HIS A 336 35.67 -8.06 25.94
CA HIS A 336 34.84 -6.93 25.51
C HIS A 336 35.66 -5.76 24.94
N ALA A 337 36.97 -5.71 25.20
CA ALA A 337 37.88 -4.65 24.76
C ALA A 337 39.31 -5.17 24.68
N MET A 338 40.16 -4.54 23.86
CA MET A 338 41.61 -4.76 23.87
C MET A 338 42.25 -4.15 25.13
N PRO A 339 43.33 -4.74 25.68
CA PRO A 339 43.97 -4.22 26.89
C PRO A 339 44.64 -2.85 26.74
N ASP A 340 45.16 -2.56 25.55
CA ASP A 340 45.83 -1.30 25.24
C ASP A 340 44.80 -0.27 24.72
N PRO A 341 44.65 0.91 25.35
CA PRO A 341 43.66 1.90 24.94
C PRO A 341 43.83 2.43 23.51
N ALA A 342 45.05 2.48 22.98
CA ALA A 342 45.30 2.93 21.62
C ALA A 342 44.86 1.86 20.59
N ASP A 343 45.07 0.58 20.93
CA ASP A 343 44.57 -0.53 20.12
C ASP A 343 43.04 -0.63 20.20
N GLU A 344 42.46 -0.44 21.40
CA GLU A 344 41.02 -0.43 21.60
C GLU A 344 40.32 0.67 20.80
N GLN A 345 40.90 1.87 20.74
CA GLN A 345 40.39 2.96 19.91
C GLN A 345 40.32 2.56 18.42
N LEU A 346 41.28 1.79 17.91
CA LEU A 346 41.25 1.29 16.54
C LEU A 346 40.28 0.12 16.36
N ARG A 347 40.21 -0.80 17.34
CA ARG A 347 39.29 -1.94 17.32
C ARG A 347 37.83 -1.50 17.31
N THR A 348 37.47 -0.46 18.05
CA THR A 348 36.09 0.07 18.07
C THR A 348 35.62 0.55 16.68
N LEU A 349 36.52 1.03 15.82
CA LEU A 349 36.17 1.39 14.43
C LEU A 349 35.87 0.18 13.55
N LEU A 350 36.44 -0.98 13.89
CA LEU A 350 36.28 -2.24 13.17
C LEU A 350 35.10 -3.07 13.68
N TYR A 351 34.86 -3.05 15.00
CA TYR A 351 33.97 -3.99 15.70
C TYR A 351 33.03 -3.34 16.73
N GLY A 352 33.19 -2.05 17.04
CA GLY A 352 32.40 -1.36 18.06
C GLY A 352 31.00 -0.96 17.58
N PRO A 353 30.14 -0.46 18.48
CA PRO A 353 28.89 0.18 18.11
C PRO A 353 29.13 1.32 17.11
N GLY A 354 28.35 1.36 16.02
CA GLY A 354 28.56 2.34 14.93
C GLY A 354 29.81 2.08 14.07
N SER A 355 30.41 0.88 14.15
CA SER A 355 31.57 0.49 13.36
C SER A 355 31.40 0.76 11.85
N LEU A 356 32.51 1.13 11.23
CA LEU A 356 32.60 1.37 9.79
C LEU A 356 32.59 0.09 8.98
N CYS A 357 32.77 -1.06 9.64
CA CYS A 357 32.90 -2.35 8.99
C CYS A 357 31.83 -3.37 9.39
N GLU A 358 30.96 -3.05 10.36
CA GLU A 358 29.90 -3.95 10.80
C GLU A 358 28.59 -3.69 10.06
N VAL A 359 27.97 -4.74 9.55
CA VAL A 359 26.56 -4.69 9.13
C VAL A 359 25.71 -4.69 10.41
N PRO A 360 24.85 -3.70 10.64
CA PRO A 360 24.06 -3.63 11.87
C PRO A 360 23.04 -4.78 11.95
N ASP A 361 22.66 -5.19 13.16
CA ASP A 361 21.62 -6.22 13.36
C ASP A 361 20.23 -5.60 13.23
N GLU A 362 19.85 -5.30 11.99
CA GLU A 362 18.58 -4.65 11.70
C GLU A 362 17.76 -5.51 10.71
N PRO A 363 16.42 -5.29 10.65
CA PRO A 363 15.58 -5.91 9.63
C PRO A 363 16.10 -5.67 8.21
N VAL A 364 15.77 -6.61 7.29
CA VAL A 364 16.24 -6.62 5.89
C VAL A 364 16.10 -5.26 5.23
N VAL A 365 14.98 -4.58 5.45
CA VAL A 365 14.69 -3.29 4.83
C VAL A 365 15.63 -2.14 5.24
N ASN A 366 16.30 -2.26 6.39
CA ASN A 366 17.29 -1.27 6.82
C ASN A 366 18.71 -1.60 6.34
N THR A 367 18.97 -2.85 5.95
CA THR A 367 20.32 -3.38 5.65
C THR A 367 20.48 -3.93 4.25
N GLU A 368 19.45 -3.95 3.41
CA GLU A 368 19.56 -4.59 2.07
C GLU A 368 20.65 -3.96 1.20
N TYR A 369 20.99 -2.69 1.40
CA TYR A 369 22.08 -2.02 0.68
C TYR A 369 23.48 -2.42 1.17
N ASP A 370 23.58 -3.12 2.30
CA ASP A 370 24.83 -3.63 2.86
C ASP A 370 25.18 -5.03 2.34
N PHE A 371 24.37 -5.63 1.44
CA PHE A 371 24.57 -6.98 0.94
C PHE A 371 24.66 -7.05 -0.59
N ASP A 372 25.23 -8.13 -1.11
CA ASP A 372 25.20 -8.44 -2.55
C ASP A 372 23.80 -8.88 -3.00
N SER A 373 23.57 -8.83 -4.32
CA SER A 373 22.26 -9.09 -4.93
C SER A 373 21.67 -10.47 -4.58
N GLY A 374 22.52 -11.50 -4.50
CA GLY A 374 22.10 -12.87 -4.18
C GLY A 374 21.65 -12.97 -2.72
N THR A 375 22.42 -12.39 -1.81
CA THR A 375 22.05 -12.29 -0.39
C THR A 375 20.74 -11.56 -0.18
N CYS A 376 20.56 -10.40 -0.82
CA CYS A 376 19.32 -9.61 -0.70
C CYS A 376 18.11 -10.41 -1.17
N THR A 377 18.26 -11.15 -2.27
CA THR A 377 17.18 -11.98 -2.83
C THR A 377 16.77 -13.07 -1.84
N GLU A 378 17.73 -13.78 -1.24
CA GLU A 378 17.42 -14.85 -0.28
C GLU A 378 16.86 -14.30 1.04
N LEU A 379 17.40 -13.17 1.55
CA LEU A 379 16.86 -12.50 2.74
C LEU A 379 15.40 -12.10 2.56
N TRP A 380 15.07 -11.47 1.42
CA TRP A 380 13.70 -11.06 1.11
C TRP A 380 12.76 -12.25 0.87
N LYS A 381 13.27 -13.34 0.29
CA LYS A 381 12.51 -14.60 0.17
C LYS A 381 12.15 -15.16 1.55
N LEU A 382 13.12 -15.31 2.45
CA LEU A 382 12.91 -15.82 3.81
C LEU A 382 11.98 -14.90 4.61
N GLN A 383 12.15 -13.58 4.50
CA GLN A 383 11.22 -12.61 5.10
C GLN A 383 9.80 -12.77 4.54
N GLY A 384 9.65 -12.90 3.22
CA GLY A 384 8.35 -13.11 2.59
C GLY A 384 7.67 -14.42 3.00
N GLU A 385 8.43 -15.48 3.31
CA GLU A 385 7.89 -16.72 3.85
C GLU A 385 7.32 -16.56 5.27
N VAL A 386 7.95 -15.72 6.10
CA VAL A 386 7.42 -15.31 7.42
C VAL A 386 6.18 -14.45 7.23
N ASP A 387 6.26 -13.41 6.40
CA ASP A 387 5.17 -12.46 6.19
C ASP A 387 3.90 -13.16 5.67
N ARG A 388 4.04 -14.00 4.63
CA ARG A 388 2.92 -14.76 4.08
C ARG A 388 2.32 -15.75 5.07
N LEU A 389 3.11 -16.33 5.97
CA LEU A 389 2.58 -17.20 7.01
C LEU A 389 1.64 -16.41 7.93
N ILE A 390 2.06 -15.23 8.37
CA ILE A 390 1.28 -14.36 9.26
C ILE A 390 0.03 -13.81 8.54
N ILE A 391 0.19 -13.33 7.30
CA ILE A 391 -0.89 -12.78 6.48
C ILE A 391 -1.99 -13.83 6.25
N ASN A 392 -1.62 -15.09 6.01
CA ASN A 392 -2.58 -16.18 5.75
C ASN A 392 -3.07 -16.90 7.01
N ALA A 393 -2.60 -16.51 8.20
CA ALA A 393 -3.03 -17.12 9.47
C ALA A 393 -4.53 -16.93 9.72
N ALA A 394 -5.22 -17.97 10.18
CA ALA A 394 -6.65 -17.90 10.52
C ALA A 394 -6.93 -17.14 11.83
N SER A 395 -5.97 -17.17 12.76
CA SER A 395 -5.99 -16.60 14.13
C SER A 395 -5.82 -15.08 14.19
N GLU A 396 -5.67 -14.40 13.04
CA GLU A 396 -5.46 -12.95 12.94
C GLU A 396 -4.44 -12.37 13.94
N PRO A 397 -3.19 -12.88 13.99
CA PRO A 397 -2.20 -12.37 14.93
C PRO A 397 -1.84 -10.91 14.66
N ARG A 398 -1.75 -10.13 15.73
CA ARG A 398 -1.53 -8.68 15.65
C ARG A 398 -0.05 -8.35 15.76
N PHE A 399 0.42 -7.58 14.79
CA PHE A 399 1.77 -7.01 14.77
C PHE A 399 1.68 -5.50 14.54
N ALA A 400 2.78 -4.81 14.87
CA ALA A 400 3.05 -3.43 14.48
C ALA A 400 4.43 -3.33 13.83
N THR A 401 4.58 -2.44 12.84
CA THR A 401 5.90 -1.94 12.45
C THR A 401 6.08 -0.57 13.09
N ILE A 402 7.07 -0.48 13.97
CA ILE A 402 7.43 0.72 14.71
C ILE A 402 8.63 1.41 14.09
N ILE A 403 8.82 2.67 14.46
CA ILE A 403 10.05 3.40 14.22
C ILE A 403 10.76 3.53 15.56
N GLU A 404 12.00 3.08 15.66
CA GLU A 404 12.85 3.25 16.83
C GLU A 404 14.10 4.06 16.48
N ASP A 405 14.67 4.73 17.48
CA ASP A 405 15.87 5.54 17.29
C ASP A 405 17.10 4.66 17.07
N ARG A 406 17.98 5.10 16.18
CA ARG A 406 19.33 4.53 16.07
C ARG A 406 20.17 5.00 17.25
N GLU A 407 21.08 4.12 17.69
CA GLU A 407 22.01 4.42 18.78
C GLU A 407 22.90 5.64 18.47
N VAL A 408 23.33 5.77 17.21
CA VAL A 408 24.06 6.92 16.71
C VAL A 408 23.17 7.66 15.70
N PRO A 409 22.65 8.85 16.04
CA PRO A 409 21.85 9.65 15.12
C PRO A 409 22.68 10.13 13.91
N SER A 410 22.00 10.39 12.80
CA SER A 410 22.66 10.95 11.63
C SER A 410 22.93 12.45 11.78
N SER A 411 23.99 12.92 11.13
CA SER A 411 24.33 14.34 10.98
C SER A 411 23.73 14.83 9.64
N PRO A 412 22.51 15.40 9.61
CA PRO A 412 21.86 15.75 8.35
C PRO A 412 22.52 16.97 7.70
N ARG A 413 22.49 16.97 6.37
CA ARG A 413 23.01 18.06 5.53
C ARG A 413 21.96 18.47 4.52
N ILE A 414 21.95 19.74 4.15
CA ILE A 414 21.07 20.25 3.11
C ILE A 414 21.42 19.59 1.77
N PHE A 415 20.48 18.96 1.08
CA PHE A 415 20.72 18.55 -0.30
C PHE A 415 20.41 19.72 -1.22
N LYS A 416 21.42 20.24 -1.93
CA LYS A 416 21.25 21.38 -2.81
C LYS A 416 20.30 21.00 -3.94
N ARG A 417 19.18 21.73 -4.06
CA ARG A 417 18.11 21.43 -5.03
C ARG A 417 17.50 20.03 -4.84
N GLY A 418 17.55 19.49 -3.62
CA GLY A 418 17.02 18.16 -3.30
C GLY A 418 17.89 16.99 -3.79
N ASN A 419 19.05 17.26 -4.39
CA ASN A 419 19.93 16.24 -4.95
C ASN A 419 20.86 15.65 -3.88
N SER A 420 20.62 14.39 -3.50
CA SER A 420 21.36 13.63 -2.49
C SER A 420 22.88 13.62 -2.72
N ALA A 421 23.32 13.65 -3.98
CA ALA A 421 24.73 13.67 -4.37
C ALA A 421 25.41 15.04 -4.20
N ASN A 422 24.64 16.10 -3.93
CA ASN A 422 25.16 17.46 -3.78
C ASN A 422 24.81 18.02 -2.39
N LYS A 423 25.56 17.58 -1.39
CA LYS A 423 25.37 18.00 0.01
C LYS A 423 25.92 19.41 0.26
N GLY A 424 25.17 20.22 0.98
CA GLY A 424 25.43 21.59 1.42
C GLY A 424 25.80 21.66 2.89
N GLU A 425 25.34 22.69 3.60
CA GLU A 425 25.69 22.92 5.00
C GLU A 425 25.07 21.87 5.93
N ASP A 426 25.72 21.64 7.07
CA ASP A 426 25.18 20.85 8.18
C ASP A 426 24.03 21.60 8.83
N VAL A 427 23.00 20.87 9.26
CA VAL A 427 21.88 21.44 10.00
C VAL A 427 21.65 20.64 11.29
N PRO A 428 21.42 21.29 12.43
CA PRO A 428 21.03 20.56 13.63
C PRO A 428 19.61 20.02 13.45
N ARG A 429 19.31 18.88 14.06
CA ARG A 429 17.94 18.38 14.21
C ARG A 429 17.22 19.31 15.18
N ARG A 430 16.11 19.93 14.76
CA ARG A 430 15.31 20.90 15.53
C ARG A 430 13.94 21.07 14.88
N PHE A 431 13.01 21.70 15.60
CA PHE A 431 11.68 22.00 15.06
C PHE A 431 11.68 23.22 14.13
N LEU A 432 10.52 23.51 13.53
CA LEU A 432 10.33 24.59 12.56
C LEU A 432 10.50 25.98 13.21
N GLU A 433 11.27 26.86 12.56
CA GLU A 433 11.46 28.26 12.99
C GLU A 433 10.15 29.02 13.09
N LEU A 434 9.27 28.81 12.11
CA LEU A 434 7.97 29.47 12.02
C LEU A 434 7.12 29.25 13.28
N LEU A 435 7.27 28.12 13.96
CA LEU A 435 6.46 27.75 15.12
C LEU A 435 7.22 27.91 16.45
N SER A 436 8.54 27.70 16.46
CA SER A 436 9.36 27.79 17.68
C SER A 436 10.11 29.11 17.85
N GLY A 437 10.09 29.98 16.85
CA GLY A 437 10.83 31.24 16.82
C GLY A 437 12.33 31.07 16.52
N PRO A 438 13.05 32.21 16.41
CA PRO A 438 14.47 32.23 16.01
C PRO A 438 15.40 31.63 17.08
N ASP A 439 15.01 31.64 18.36
CA ASP A 439 15.83 31.15 19.48
C ASP A 439 15.70 29.63 19.75
N ARG A 440 14.99 28.90 18.87
CA ARG A 440 14.77 27.45 18.99
C ARG A 440 16.07 26.67 19.17
N LYS A 441 16.02 25.64 20.00
CA LYS A 441 17.18 24.79 20.31
C LYS A 441 17.21 23.52 19.46
N PRO A 442 18.40 22.98 19.19
CA PRO A 442 18.54 21.60 18.70
C PRO A 442 17.86 20.60 19.64
N PHE A 443 17.36 19.51 19.06
CA PHE A 443 16.91 18.34 19.81
C PHE A 443 18.13 17.63 20.43
N GLU A 444 17.98 17.17 21.66
CA GLU A 444 19.07 16.63 22.48
C GLU A 444 18.99 15.11 22.66
N HIS A 445 17.80 14.51 22.53
CA HIS A 445 17.55 13.11 22.90
C HIS A 445 17.30 12.22 21.69
N GLY A 446 18.09 11.15 21.56
CA GLY A 446 17.92 10.15 20.52
C GLY A 446 17.89 10.77 19.13
N SER A 447 16.85 10.46 18.34
CA SER A 447 16.58 11.03 17.02
C SER A 447 16.03 12.47 17.07
N GLY A 448 15.48 12.89 18.22
CA GLY A 448 14.66 14.10 18.36
C GLY A 448 13.19 13.90 18.01
N ARG A 449 12.74 12.66 17.74
CA ARG A 449 11.36 12.36 17.32
C ARG A 449 10.33 12.61 18.42
N LEU A 450 10.60 12.24 19.68
CA LEU A 450 9.73 12.58 20.80
C LEU A 450 9.65 14.10 21.02
N GLU A 451 10.78 14.81 20.95
CA GLU A 451 10.81 16.27 21.08
C GLU A 451 10.03 16.96 19.94
N MET A 452 10.14 16.45 18.71
CA MET A 452 9.32 16.89 17.58
C MET A 452 7.83 16.61 17.82
N ALA A 453 7.48 15.43 18.32
CA ALA A 453 6.09 15.08 18.64
C ALA A 453 5.52 16.02 19.71
N GLN A 454 6.27 16.28 20.77
CA GLN A 454 5.92 17.23 21.84
C GLN A 454 5.71 18.64 21.29
N ALA A 455 6.58 19.13 20.39
CA ALA A 455 6.42 20.44 19.77
C ALA A 455 5.18 20.54 18.86
N ILE A 456 4.76 19.43 18.25
CA ILE A 456 3.51 19.37 17.45
C ILE A 456 2.29 19.44 18.36
N ILE A 457 2.30 18.73 19.49
CA ILE A 457 1.13 18.63 20.38
C ILE A 457 1.06 19.71 21.47
N ASP A 458 2.09 20.56 21.55
CA ASP A 458 2.14 21.66 22.51
C ASP A 458 0.91 22.58 22.34
N PRO A 459 0.15 22.88 23.40
CA PRO A 459 -1.01 23.78 23.30
C PRO A 459 -0.70 25.20 22.81
N SER A 460 0.57 25.64 22.89
CA SER A 460 1.04 26.90 22.32
C SER A 460 1.30 26.83 20.81
N ASN A 461 1.36 25.62 20.22
CA ASN A 461 1.41 25.45 18.78
C ASN A 461 0.08 25.95 18.17
N PRO A 462 0.11 27.02 17.36
CA PRO A 462 -1.10 27.68 16.89
C PRO A 462 -1.86 26.91 15.79
N LEU A 463 -1.31 25.81 15.27
CA LEU A 463 -1.85 25.12 14.09
C LEU A 463 -2.53 23.81 14.44
N THR A 464 -1.92 22.95 15.25
CA THR A 464 -2.36 21.56 15.45
C THR A 464 -3.84 21.44 15.85
N ALA A 465 -4.25 22.18 16.87
CA ALA A 465 -5.64 22.19 17.33
C ALA A 465 -6.59 22.83 16.28
N ARG A 466 -6.19 23.96 15.68
CA ARG A 466 -6.99 24.66 14.65
C ARG A 466 -7.26 23.77 13.44
N VAL A 467 -6.25 23.02 12.99
CA VAL A 467 -6.34 22.12 11.84
C VAL A 467 -7.33 21.00 12.11
N MET A 468 -7.28 20.38 13.30
CA MET A 468 -8.24 19.33 13.65
C MET A 468 -9.66 19.88 13.80
N VAL A 469 -9.83 21.03 14.46
CA VAL A 469 -11.14 21.72 14.57
C VAL A 469 -11.71 22.02 13.19
N ASN A 470 -10.89 22.56 12.28
CA ASN A 470 -11.30 22.88 10.92
C ASN A 470 -11.73 21.64 10.12
N ARG A 471 -11.07 20.50 10.30
CA ARG A 471 -11.45 19.24 9.64
C ARG A 471 -12.75 18.68 10.18
N VAL A 472 -12.90 18.64 11.50
CA VAL A 472 -14.17 18.22 12.13
C VAL A 472 -15.31 19.10 11.64
N TRP A 473 -15.10 20.42 11.58
CA TRP A 473 -16.05 21.35 10.99
C TRP A 473 -16.37 21.02 9.53
N ALA A 474 -15.34 20.81 8.70
CA ALA A 474 -15.52 20.50 7.29
C ALA A 474 -16.35 19.24 7.05
N HIS A 475 -16.16 18.19 7.87
CA HIS A 475 -16.94 16.95 7.77
C HIS A 475 -18.41 17.13 8.18
N HIS A 476 -18.73 18.08 9.08
CA HIS A 476 -20.11 18.39 9.44
C HIS A 476 -20.81 19.32 8.45
N PHE A 477 -20.09 20.30 7.88
CA PHE A 477 -20.68 21.37 7.06
C PHE A 477 -20.36 21.28 5.56
N GLY A 478 -19.58 20.29 5.13
CA GLY A 478 -19.11 20.10 3.75
C GLY A 478 -17.91 20.99 3.35
N ALA A 479 -17.69 22.09 4.08
CA ALA A 479 -16.55 22.99 3.88
C ALA A 479 -15.98 23.42 5.23
N GLY A 480 -14.63 23.50 5.31
CA GLY A 480 -13.95 24.02 6.48
C GLY A 480 -14.11 25.53 6.62
N LEU A 481 -13.89 26.04 7.83
CA LEU A 481 -13.73 27.48 8.07
C LEU A 481 -12.54 28.02 7.26
N VAL A 482 -11.48 27.23 7.15
CA VAL A 482 -10.42 27.35 6.15
C VAL A 482 -10.68 26.29 5.08
N THR A 483 -10.83 26.72 3.83
CA THR A 483 -11.25 25.85 2.71
C THR A 483 -10.13 24.92 2.22
N THR A 484 -8.89 25.15 2.66
CA THR A 484 -7.67 24.37 2.37
C THR A 484 -7.22 23.58 3.62
N PRO A 485 -7.86 22.45 3.98
CA PRO A 485 -7.56 21.71 5.23
C PRO A 485 -6.17 21.07 5.31
N GLY A 486 -5.37 21.14 4.24
CA GLY A 486 -3.97 20.71 4.19
C GLY A 486 -2.96 21.85 4.00
N ASP A 487 -3.41 23.10 3.89
CA ASP A 487 -2.54 24.26 3.69
C ASP A 487 -3.11 25.48 4.41
N PHE A 488 -2.51 25.82 5.55
CA PHE A 488 -2.80 27.02 6.35
C PHE A 488 -1.74 28.12 6.11
N GLY A 489 -0.95 28.00 5.04
CA GLY A 489 0.10 28.95 4.68
C GLY A 489 -0.43 30.33 4.30
N VAL A 490 0.49 31.26 4.08
CA VAL A 490 0.21 32.69 3.82
C VAL A 490 -0.59 32.96 2.54
N ARG A 491 -0.76 31.95 1.68
CA ARG A 491 -1.58 32.02 0.46
C ARG A 491 -2.95 31.37 0.60
N ALA A 492 -3.22 30.70 1.71
CA ALA A 492 -4.55 30.21 2.00
C ALA A 492 -5.51 31.39 2.20
N GLU A 493 -6.77 31.20 1.84
CA GLU A 493 -7.79 32.19 2.17
C GLU A 493 -7.95 32.29 3.69
N PRO A 494 -8.16 33.50 4.24
CA PRO A 494 -8.51 33.64 5.64
C PRO A 494 -9.75 32.82 6.01
N PRO A 495 -9.84 32.34 7.28
CA PRO A 495 -11.02 31.63 7.73
C PRO A 495 -12.29 32.46 7.47
N SER A 496 -13.39 31.81 7.08
CA SER A 496 -14.69 32.47 6.93
C SER A 496 -15.15 33.13 8.25
N HIS A 497 -14.87 32.48 9.38
CA HIS A 497 -15.19 32.95 10.72
C HIS A 497 -13.97 32.81 11.64
N PRO A 498 -13.01 33.75 11.63
CA PRO A 498 -11.74 33.59 12.35
C PRO A 498 -11.95 33.52 13.88
N ALA A 499 -12.80 34.39 14.43
CA ALA A 499 -13.11 34.37 15.86
C ALA A 499 -13.78 33.07 16.32
N LEU A 500 -14.58 32.43 15.45
CA LEU A 500 -15.19 31.14 15.73
C LEU A 500 -14.17 30.01 15.73
N LEU A 501 -13.25 29.99 14.76
CA LEU A 501 -12.16 29.03 14.72
C LEU A 501 -11.30 29.12 15.99
N ASP A 502 -10.94 30.34 16.40
CA ASP A 502 -10.15 30.57 17.62
C ASP A 502 -10.89 30.16 18.89
N TRP A 503 -12.19 30.47 18.98
CA TRP A 503 -13.02 30.05 20.11
C TRP A 503 -13.15 28.53 20.19
N LEU A 504 -13.53 27.85 19.10
CA LEU A 504 -13.63 26.39 19.04
C LEU A 504 -12.30 25.72 19.37
N THR A 505 -11.19 26.30 18.92
CA THR A 505 -9.83 25.78 19.22
C THR A 505 -9.49 25.91 20.69
N SER A 506 -9.81 27.05 21.30
CA SER A 506 -9.58 27.28 22.72
C SER A 506 -10.41 26.32 23.59
N GLU A 507 -11.68 26.13 23.24
CA GLU A 507 -12.56 25.16 23.90
C GLU A 507 -12.11 23.72 23.70
N PHE A 508 -11.63 23.37 22.49
CA PHE A 508 -11.12 22.04 22.21
C PHE A 508 -9.92 21.70 23.10
N ILE A 509 -8.95 22.61 23.25
CA ILE A 509 -7.81 22.43 24.16
C ILE A 509 -8.29 22.41 25.62
N ALA A 510 -9.15 23.34 26.02
CA ALA A 510 -9.66 23.44 27.39
C ALA A 510 -10.48 22.21 27.84
N SER A 511 -11.14 21.54 26.89
CA SER A 511 -11.87 20.29 27.12
C SER A 511 -10.99 19.04 27.08
N GLY A 512 -9.66 19.20 27.09
CA GLY A 512 -8.71 18.10 27.08
C GLY A 512 -8.60 17.42 25.72
N TRP A 513 -8.74 18.17 24.63
CA TRP A 513 -8.62 17.67 23.26
C TRP A 513 -9.63 16.55 22.90
N SER A 514 -10.80 16.55 23.54
CA SER A 514 -11.88 15.58 23.32
C SER A 514 -12.62 15.86 22.01
N LEU A 515 -12.56 14.90 21.08
CA LEU A 515 -13.25 15.01 19.80
C LEU A 515 -14.76 14.84 19.96
N LYS A 516 -15.20 13.95 20.86
CA LYS A 516 -16.64 13.81 21.13
C LYS A 516 -17.23 15.08 21.73
N THR A 517 -16.50 15.79 22.59
CA THR A 517 -16.93 17.09 23.11
C THR A 517 -17.04 18.12 22.00
N LEU A 518 -16.05 18.20 21.10
CA LEU A 518 -16.09 19.08 19.93
C LEU A 518 -17.26 18.76 19.00
N HIS A 519 -17.46 17.48 18.66
CA HIS A 519 -18.61 17.05 17.85
C HIS A 519 -19.93 17.44 18.51
N ARG A 520 -20.09 17.13 19.81
CA ARG A 520 -21.29 17.45 20.58
C ARG A 520 -21.60 18.95 20.54
N MET A 521 -20.58 19.78 20.74
CA MET A 521 -20.71 21.24 20.67
C MET A 521 -21.20 21.71 19.29
N ILE A 522 -20.63 21.17 18.22
CA ILE A 522 -21.01 21.51 16.84
C ILE A 522 -22.46 21.08 16.56
N VAL A 523 -22.83 19.83 16.84
CA VAL A 523 -24.15 19.30 16.46
C VAL A 523 -25.28 19.88 17.32
N LEU A 524 -24.99 20.35 18.54
CA LEU A 524 -25.97 21.06 19.37
C LEU A 524 -26.14 22.53 18.97
N SER A 525 -25.28 23.07 18.11
CA SER A 525 -25.37 24.46 17.68
C SER A 525 -26.66 24.74 16.90
N ALA A 526 -27.17 25.96 17.02
CA ALA A 526 -28.28 26.42 16.19
C ALA A 526 -27.93 26.37 14.69
N VAL A 527 -26.64 26.54 14.35
CA VAL A 527 -26.15 26.56 12.97
C VAL A 527 -26.26 25.17 12.32
N TYR A 528 -25.85 24.11 13.02
CA TYR A 528 -25.97 22.72 12.53
C TYR A 528 -27.43 22.29 12.37
N ARG A 529 -28.31 22.80 13.24
CA ARG A 529 -29.74 22.47 13.26
C ARG A 529 -30.58 23.25 12.24
N GLN A 530 -29.97 24.05 11.37
CA GLN A 530 -30.71 24.78 10.33
C GLN A 530 -31.33 23.82 9.30
N SER A 531 -32.43 24.25 8.68
CA SER A 531 -33.00 23.54 7.54
C SER A 531 -32.10 23.70 6.32
N SER A 532 -32.03 22.68 5.46
CA SER A 532 -31.42 22.80 4.13
C SER A 532 -32.28 23.58 3.13
N ASP A 533 -33.58 23.76 3.41
CA ASP A 533 -34.48 24.58 2.56
C ASP A 533 -34.22 26.08 2.74
N GLY A 534 -33.50 26.47 3.81
CA GLY A 534 -33.27 27.86 4.18
C GLY A 534 -34.49 28.54 4.80
N PRO A 535 -34.54 29.89 4.79
CA PRO A 535 -35.65 30.66 5.31
C PRO A 535 -36.97 30.34 4.59
N ALA A 536 -38.05 30.13 5.36
CA ALA A 536 -39.38 29.88 4.79
C ALA A 536 -39.95 31.09 4.03
N ASP A 537 -39.49 32.31 4.35
CA ASP A 537 -39.86 33.53 3.65
C ASP A 537 -39.08 33.66 2.32
N ALA A 538 -39.81 33.75 1.21
CA ALA A 538 -39.22 33.78 -0.13
C ALA A 538 -38.34 35.02 -0.37
N ALA A 539 -38.69 36.17 0.21
CA ALA A 539 -37.89 37.39 0.06
C ALA A 539 -36.52 37.24 0.74
N SER A 540 -36.52 36.70 1.96
CA SER A 540 -35.30 36.40 2.73
C SER A 540 -34.43 35.35 2.03
N LEU A 541 -35.03 34.31 1.45
CA LEU A 541 -34.31 33.30 0.67
C LEU A 541 -33.62 33.90 -0.56
N VAL A 542 -34.33 34.75 -1.32
CA VAL A 542 -33.75 35.44 -2.50
C VAL A 542 -32.62 36.37 -2.08
N HIS A 543 -32.81 37.11 -0.99
CA HIS A 543 -31.79 38.02 -0.45
C HIS A 543 -30.53 37.27 -0.03
N ALA A 544 -30.66 36.18 0.74
CA ALA A 544 -29.53 35.39 1.21
C ALA A 544 -28.74 34.77 0.05
N ARG A 545 -29.43 34.19 -0.95
CA ARG A 545 -28.80 33.64 -2.15
C ARG A 545 -28.05 34.69 -2.98
N ALA A 546 -28.50 35.94 -2.97
CA ALA A 546 -27.84 37.03 -3.70
C ALA A 546 -26.55 37.50 -3.00
N ILE A 547 -26.52 37.47 -1.67
CA ILE A 547 -25.35 37.90 -0.86
C ILE A 547 -24.31 36.78 -0.75
N ASP A 548 -24.77 35.57 -0.47
CA ASP A 548 -23.92 34.42 -0.15
C ASP A 548 -24.41 33.16 -0.87
N PRO A 549 -24.23 33.10 -2.21
CA PRO A 549 -24.67 31.98 -3.03
C PRO A 549 -23.94 30.66 -2.70
N GLU A 550 -22.73 30.74 -2.14
CA GLU A 550 -21.92 29.58 -1.73
C GLU A 550 -22.24 29.10 -0.30
N ASN A 551 -23.14 29.79 0.40
CA ASN A 551 -23.52 29.53 1.79
C ASN A 551 -22.31 29.53 2.76
N ARG A 552 -21.32 30.40 2.51
CA ARG A 552 -20.12 30.56 3.35
C ARG A 552 -20.43 31.12 4.74
N LEU A 553 -21.52 31.89 4.87
CA LEU A 553 -22.04 32.45 6.12
C LEU A 553 -23.04 31.51 6.82
N LEU A 554 -23.31 30.34 6.24
CA LEU A 554 -24.11 29.27 6.85
C LEU A 554 -25.52 29.74 7.25
N TRP A 555 -26.25 30.34 6.31
CA TRP A 555 -27.64 30.78 6.50
C TRP A 555 -28.66 29.65 6.24
N HIS A 556 -28.18 28.47 5.83
CA HIS A 556 -28.91 27.21 5.79
C HIS A 556 -27.95 26.01 5.97
N MET A 557 -28.47 24.80 6.19
CA MET A 557 -27.62 23.60 6.24
C MET A 557 -27.27 23.12 4.83
N ASN A 558 -25.98 22.86 4.58
CA ASN A 558 -25.52 22.33 3.30
C ASN A 558 -25.98 20.89 3.09
N VAL A 559 -26.50 20.59 1.90
CA VAL A 559 -26.72 19.22 1.47
C VAL A 559 -25.36 18.62 1.12
N HIS A 560 -25.04 17.47 1.70
CA HIS A 560 -23.83 16.74 1.38
C HIS A 560 -24.20 15.44 0.64
N ARG A 561 -23.35 15.06 -0.32
CA ARG A 561 -23.45 13.77 -0.98
C ARG A 561 -22.81 12.72 -0.07
N LEU A 562 -23.47 11.57 0.10
CA LEU A 562 -22.88 10.44 0.81
C LEU A 562 -21.66 9.92 0.04
N SER A 563 -20.58 9.65 0.77
CA SER A 563 -19.44 8.88 0.27
C SER A 563 -19.84 7.45 -0.10
N PHE A 564 -18.97 6.74 -0.83
CA PHE A 564 -19.22 5.33 -1.14
C PHE A 564 -19.43 4.50 0.12
N GLU A 565 -18.60 4.74 1.14
CA GLU A 565 -18.64 4.05 2.42
C GLU A 565 -19.98 4.25 3.12
N GLU A 566 -20.43 5.49 3.23
CA GLU A 566 -21.73 5.82 3.84
C GLU A 566 -22.89 5.26 3.04
N MET A 567 -22.83 5.33 1.72
CA MET A 567 -23.86 4.80 0.82
C MET A 567 -23.98 3.28 0.96
N ARG A 568 -22.86 2.54 0.83
CA ARG A 568 -22.84 1.07 0.93
C ARG A 568 -23.23 0.60 2.33
N ASP A 569 -22.71 1.23 3.38
CA ASP A 569 -23.07 0.89 4.76
C ASP A 569 -24.55 1.17 5.02
N SER A 570 -25.09 2.28 4.48
CA SER A 570 -26.53 2.59 4.58
C SER A 570 -27.38 1.53 3.90
N MET A 571 -26.99 1.04 2.71
CA MET A 571 -27.69 -0.06 2.04
C MET A 571 -27.73 -1.33 2.90
N LEU A 572 -26.62 -1.66 3.57
CA LEU A 572 -26.53 -2.81 4.48
C LEU A 572 -27.38 -2.62 5.75
N VAL A 573 -27.40 -1.41 6.31
CA VAL A 573 -28.22 -1.07 7.48
C VAL A 573 -29.70 -1.18 7.14
N VAL A 574 -30.14 -0.52 6.06
CA VAL A 574 -31.57 -0.50 5.70
C VAL A 574 -32.04 -1.88 5.28
N SER A 575 -31.22 -2.72 4.64
CA SER A 575 -31.60 -4.11 4.34
C SER A 575 -31.53 -5.06 5.54
N GLY A 576 -31.02 -4.61 6.70
CA GLY A 576 -30.85 -5.45 7.89
C GLY A 576 -29.73 -6.48 7.77
N GLN A 577 -28.75 -6.24 6.91
CA GLN A 577 -27.68 -7.19 6.58
C GLN A 577 -26.31 -6.79 7.11
N LEU A 578 -26.16 -5.60 7.70
CA LEU A 578 -24.88 -5.14 8.23
C LEU A 578 -24.35 -6.06 9.32
N ASP A 579 -23.16 -6.62 9.11
CA ASP A 579 -22.35 -7.26 10.13
C ASP A 579 -21.63 -6.18 10.95
N GLN A 580 -21.96 -6.10 12.25
CA GLN A 580 -21.45 -5.09 13.17
C GLN A 580 -20.10 -5.45 13.80
N ARG A 581 -19.50 -6.60 13.44
CA ARG A 581 -18.17 -6.99 13.94
C ARG A 581 -17.11 -5.95 13.58
N SER A 582 -16.40 -5.49 14.61
CA SER A 582 -15.31 -4.54 14.51
C SER A 582 -13.97 -5.27 14.50
N GLY A 583 -12.97 -4.68 13.83
CA GLY A 583 -11.59 -5.15 13.81
C GLY A 583 -11.30 -6.38 12.94
N GLY A 584 -10.04 -6.76 12.81
CA GLY A 584 -9.62 -7.97 12.09
C GLY A 584 -9.25 -7.75 10.62
N LYS A 585 -8.95 -8.81 9.87
CA LYS A 585 -8.38 -8.67 8.52
C LYS A 585 -9.34 -8.00 7.52
N PRO A 586 -8.79 -7.26 6.53
CA PRO A 586 -9.60 -6.67 5.47
C PRO A 586 -10.19 -7.75 4.56
N SER A 587 -11.27 -7.42 3.85
CA SER A 587 -11.93 -8.31 2.89
C SER A 587 -12.17 -7.60 1.55
N ASN A 588 -12.15 -8.35 0.44
CA ASN A 588 -12.47 -7.77 -0.86
C ASN A 588 -13.99 -7.48 -0.94
N LEU A 589 -14.36 -6.19 -0.91
CA LEU A 589 -15.75 -5.73 -0.90
C LEU A 589 -16.57 -6.14 -2.12
N PHE A 590 -15.90 -6.48 -3.23
CA PHE A 590 -16.52 -6.75 -4.52
C PHE A 590 -16.50 -8.24 -4.89
N SER A 591 -15.92 -9.10 -4.05
CA SER A 591 -15.96 -10.56 -4.25
C SER A 591 -17.28 -11.14 -3.77
N LYS A 592 -17.93 -12.00 -4.57
CA LYS A 592 -19.13 -12.72 -4.16
C LYS A 592 -18.77 -13.92 -3.25
N PRO A 593 -19.57 -14.23 -2.20
CA PRO A 593 -20.70 -13.44 -1.72
C PRO A 593 -20.23 -12.10 -1.13
N PHE A 594 -20.91 -10.99 -1.51
CA PHE A 594 -20.47 -9.65 -1.11
C PHE A 594 -20.36 -9.55 0.41
N PRO A 595 -19.19 -9.11 0.95
CA PRO A 595 -19.01 -8.96 2.38
C PRO A 595 -20.09 -8.06 2.99
N ARG A 596 -20.52 -8.40 4.20
CA ARG A 596 -21.57 -7.66 4.92
C ARG A 596 -21.03 -6.72 5.99
N ARG A 597 -19.72 -6.73 6.21
CA ARG A 597 -19.03 -5.83 7.13
C ARG A 597 -19.04 -4.40 6.59
N ARG A 598 -18.87 -3.44 7.50
CA ARG A 598 -18.67 -2.03 7.16
C ARG A 598 -17.58 -1.86 6.12
N THR A 599 -17.77 -0.87 5.26
CA THR A 599 -16.87 -0.57 4.14
C THR A 599 -15.45 -0.23 4.61
N LEU A 600 -15.29 0.28 5.84
CA LEU A 600 -14.00 0.48 6.50
C LEU A 600 -13.10 -0.78 6.52
N TYR A 601 -13.70 -1.97 6.59
CA TYR A 601 -12.99 -3.26 6.61
C TYR A 601 -12.78 -3.84 5.20
N GLY A 602 -12.98 -3.02 4.17
CA GLY A 602 -12.64 -3.35 2.80
C GLY A 602 -11.13 -3.29 2.57
N LEU A 603 -10.63 -4.20 1.73
CA LEU A 603 -9.25 -4.21 1.28
C LEU A 603 -8.94 -2.95 0.46
N VAL A 604 -8.00 -2.14 0.94
CA VAL A 604 -7.43 -1.00 0.23
C VAL A 604 -6.11 -1.42 -0.39
N ASP A 605 -6.13 -1.72 -1.68
CA ASP A 605 -4.91 -1.99 -2.45
C ASP A 605 -4.38 -0.71 -3.09
N ARG A 606 -3.22 -0.24 -2.63
CA ARG A 606 -2.56 0.97 -3.14
C ARG A 606 -2.27 0.93 -4.63
N GLN A 607 -1.86 -0.22 -5.16
CA GLN A 607 -1.51 -0.34 -6.57
C GLN A 607 -2.74 -0.59 -7.45
N TYR A 608 -3.71 -1.34 -6.94
CA TYR A 608 -4.87 -1.81 -7.70
C TYR A 608 -6.20 -1.37 -7.07
N LEU A 609 -6.35 -0.07 -6.79
CA LEU A 609 -7.56 0.46 -6.20
C LEU A 609 -8.79 0.18 -7.11
N PRO A 610 -9.83 -0.51 -6.61
CA PRO A 610 -11.00 -0.86 -7.40
C PRO A 610 -11.61 0.33 -8.16
N GLY A 611 -12.01 0.09 -9.42
CA GLY A 611 -12.61 1.12 -10.27
C GLY A 611 -13.84 1.77 -9.63
N THR A 612 -14.66 0.99 -8.93
CA THR A 612 -15.83 1.48 -8.19
C THR A 612 -15.46 2.48 -7.10
N LEU A 613 -14.42 2.21 -6.30
CA LEU A 613 -13.98 3.15 -5.26
C LEU A 613 -13.48 4.46 -5.89
N ARG A 614 -12.71 4.38 -6.98
CA ARG A 614 -12.24 5.56 -7.73
C ARG A 614 -13.40 6.38 -8.30
N MET A 615 -14.43 5.71 -8.83
CA MET A 615 -15.62 6.35 -9.40
C MET A 615 -16.41 7.13 -8.35
N PHE A 616 -16.37 6.72 -7.08
CA PHE A 616 -17.00 7.42 -5.95
C PHE A 616 -15.99 8.22 -5.12
N ASP A 617 -14.94 8.72 -5.78
CA ASP A 617 -13.98 9.68 -5.22
C ASP A 617 -13.26 9.22 -3.93
N PHE A 618 -13.04 7.91 -3.77
CA PHE A 618 -12.26 7.38 -2.65
C PHE A 618 -10.84 7.98 -2.62
N ALA A 619 -10.30 8.20 -1.43
CA ALA A 619 -8.99 8.83 -1.25
C ALA A 619 -7.88 8.00 -1.90
N ASN A 620 -6.96 8.66 -2.61
CA ASN A 620 -5.79 7.98 -3.17
C ASN A 620 -4.82 7.59 -2.02
N PRO A 621 -4.56 6.29 -1.79
CA PRO A 621 -3.70 5.83 -0.70
C PRO A 621 -2.18 6.05 -0.95
N ASP A 622 -1.79 6.66 -2.06
CA ASP A 622 -0.41 7.09 -2.33
C ASP A 622 -0.05 8.42 -1.66
N LEU A 623 -1.04 9.22 -1.23
CA LEU A 623 -0.83 10.59 -0.74
C LEU A 623 -1.64 10.83 0.54
N PRO A 624 -1.20 11.73 1.45
CA PRO A 624 -2.06 12.27 2.49
C PRO A 624 -3.20 13.08 1.84
N ILE A 625 -4.47 12.72 2.07
CA ILE A 625 -5.65 13.39 1.49
C ILE A 625 -6.50 14.07 2.60
N PRO A 626 -6.27 15.37 2.91
CA PRO A 626 -7.09 16.12 3.86
C PRO A 626 -8.49 16.48 3.35
N LYS A 627 -8.73 16.41 2.03
CA LYS A 627 -10.01 16.65 1.37
C LYS A 627 -10.08 15.82 0.09
N ARG A 628 -11.14 15.01 -0.06
CA ARG A 628 -11.42 14.26 -1.28
C ARG A 628 -11.95 15.21 -2.36
N SER A 629 -11.69 14.90 -3.63
CA SER A 629 -12.43 15.49 -4.74
C SER A 629 -13.89 15.02 -4.70
N GLU A 630 -14.81 15.79 -5.28
CA GLU A 630 -16.19 15.34 -5.45
C GLU A 630 -16.56 15.47 -6.92
N THR A 631 -16.94 14.35 -7.54
CA THR A 631 -17.35 14.30 -8.94
C THR A 631 -18.75 13.70 -9.06
N THR A 632 -19.58 14.28 -9.94
CA THR A 632 -20.90 13.73 -10.28
C THR A 632 -20.83 13.21 -11.70
N VAL A 633 -20.78 11.89 -11.87
CA VAL A 633 -20.63 11.24 -13.18
C VAL A 633 -21.77 10.24 -13.43
N PRO A 634 -22.26 10.07 -14.67
CA PRO A 634 -23.37 9.17 -14.98
C PRO A 634 -23.18 7.72 -14.50
N GLN A 635 -21.93 7.25 -14.45
CA GLN A 635 -21.56 5.91 -14.02
C GLN A 635 -21.97 5.63 -12.56
N GLN A 636 -21.98 6.64 -11.69
CA GLN A 636 -22.44 6.49 -10.31
C GLN A 636 -23.95 6.15 -10.26
N SER A 637 -24.76 6.80 -11.09
CA SER A 637 -26.19 6.47 -11.21
C SER A 637 -26.41 5.09 -11.85
N LEU A 638 -25.63 4.76 -12.89
CA LEU A 638 -25.70 3.44 -13.54
C LEU A 638 -25.32 2.31 -12.58
N PHE A 639 -24.36 2.53 -11.68
CA PHE A 639 -24.02 1.59 -10.61
C PHE A 639 -25.22 1.31 -9.72
N LEU A 640 -25.93 2.34 -9.26
CA LEU A 640 -27.12 2.16 -8.41
C LEU A 640 -28.27 1.43 -9.14
N MET A 641 -28.38 1.59 -10.45
CA MET A 641 -29.42 0.97 -11.26
C MET A 641 -29.11 -0.48 -11.63
N ASN A 642 -27.84 -0.83 -11.87
CA ASN A 642 -27.48 -2.07 -12.56
C ASN A 642 -26.49 -2.97 -11.80
N ASP A 643 -25.74 -2.43 -10.83
CA ASP A 643 -24.69 -3.21 -10.18
C ASP A 643 -25.30 -4.35 -9.33
N PRO A 644 -24.76 -5.59 -9.42
CA PRO A 644 -25.27 -6.72 -8.64
C PRO A 644 -25.31 -6.46 -7.13
N LEU A 645 -24.36 -5.70 -6.57
CA LEU A 645 -24.35 -5.36 -5.16
C LEU A 645 -25.60 -4.56 -4.80
N ALA A 646 -25.89 -3.49 -5.55
CA ALA A 646 -27.04 -2.62 -5.32
C ALA A 646 -28.37 -3.38 -5.50
N LEU A 647 -28.49 -4.17 -6.57
CA LEU A 647 -29.68 -4.96 -6.87
C LEU A 647 -29.96 -6.03 -5.81
N GLU A 648 -28.93 -6.71 -5.31
CA GLU A 648 -29.09 -7.66 -4.21
C GLU A 648 -29.57 -6.98 -2.92
N ARG A 649 -29.06 -5.79 -2.60
CA ARG A 649 -29.53 -5.03 -1.42
C ARG A 649 -30.97 -4.59 -1.58
N ALA A 650 -31.36 -4.13 -2.77
CA ALA A 650 -32.74 -3.75 -3.08
C ALA A 650 -33.71 -4.94 -2.93
N ARG A 651 -33.35 -6.12 -3.46
CA ARG A 651 -34.15 -7.35 -3.29
C ARG A 651 -34.27 -7.76 -1.83
N ALA A 652 -33.17 -7.72 -1.07
CA ALA A 652 -33.19 -8.05 0.34
C ALA A 652 -34.05 -7.07 1.16
N LEU A 653 -33.98 -5.78 0.85
CA LEU A 653 -34.84 -4.76 1.48
C LEU A 653 -36.32 -5.03 1.20
N ALA A 654 -36.68 -5.26 -0.06
CA ALA A 654 -38.06 -5.56 -0.46
C ALA A 654 -38.58 -6.84 0.22
N ALA A 655 -37.78 -7.90 0.25
CA ALA A 655 -38.11 -9.16 0.92
C ALA A 655 -38.26 -9.03 2.45
N SER A 656 -37.70 -7.98 3.05
CA SER A 656 -37.79 -7.74 4.49
C SER A 656 -39.05 -6.99 4.93
N LEU A 657 -39.89 -6.54 4.00
CA LEU A 657 -41.15 -5.87 4.31
C LEU A 657 -42.23 -6.90 4.67
N PRO A 658 -43.11 -6.62 5.66
CA PRO A 658 -44.24 -7.49 5.96
C PRO A 658 -45.20 -7.58 4.77
N VAL A 659 -45.52 -8.81 4.36
CA VAL A 659 -46.36 -9.09 3.19
C VAL A 659 -47.84 -8.76 3.47
N GLU A 660 -48.21 -8.66 4.74
CA GLU A 660 -49.57 -8.37 5.21
C GLU A 660 -49.97 -6.89 5.07
N LEU A 661 -49.01 -5.99 4.83
CA LEU A 661 -49.27 -4.57 4.61
C LEU A 661 -49.86 -4.32 3.22
N ASN A 662 -50.80 -3.37 3.11
CA ASN A 662 -51.25 -2.88 1.80
C ASN A 662 -50.14 -2.08 1.10
N ALA A 663 -50.33 -1.79 -0.19
CA ALA A 663 -49.32 -1.10 -1.01
C ALA A 663 -48.90 0.27 -0.42
N ASP A 664 -49.85 1.09 0.04
CA ASP A 664 -49.56 2.39 0.67
C ASP A 664 -48.68 2.22 1.91
N ASP A 665 -49.02 1.28 2.79
CA ASP A 665 -48.28 1.02 4.03
C ASP A 665 -46.90 0.44 3.76
N GLN A 666 -46.75 -0.40 2.73
CA GLN A 666 -45.44 -0.89 2.26
C GLN A 666 -44.57 0.24 1.71
N ILE A 667 -45.14 1.13 0.89
CA ILE A 667 -44.42 2.31 0.36
C ILE A 667 -43.99 3.21 1.51
N ARG A 668 -44.88 3.51 2.46
CA ARG A 668 -44.56 4.33 3.64
C ARG A 668 -43.48 3.66 4.50
N ALA A 669 -43.54 2.35 4.68
CA ALA A 669 -42.52 1.59 5.40
C ALA A 669 -41.15 1.70 4.71
N LEU A 670 -41.08 1.58 3.38
CA LEU A 670 -39.85 1.77 2.60
C LEU A 670 -39.29 3.18 2.76
N TYR A 671 -40.12 4.21 2.59
CA TYR A 671 -39.70 5.61 2.75
C TYR A 671 -39.17 5.90 4.15
N ARG A 672 -39.85 5.41 5.20
CA ARG A 672 -39.38 5.56 6.58
C ARG A 672 -38.09 4.81 6.84
N ARG A 673 -37.88 3.66 6.20
CA ARG A 673 -36.68 2.84 6.37
C ARG A 673 -35.46 3.41 5.63
N VAL A 674 -35.65 3.93 4.42
CA VAL A 674 -34.56 4.45 3.57
C VAL A 674 -34.32 5.94 3.77
N LEU A 675 -35.38 6.75 3.83
CA LEU A 675 -35.32 8.21 3.89
C LEU A 675 -35.67 8.79 5.26
N GLN A 676 -36.03 7.94 6.24
CA GLN A 676 -36.37 8.35 7.61
C GLN A 676 -37.51 9.37 7.72
N ARG A 677 -38.38 9.41 6.70
CA ARG A 677 -39.57 10.28 6.65
C ARG A 677 -40.70 9.61 5.87
N ASP A 678 -41.90 10.15 5.99
CA ASP A 678 -43.00 9.76 5.12
C ASP A 678 -42.80 10.26 3.66
N PRO A 679 -43.34 9.55 2.66
CA PRO A 679 -43.38 10.04 1.29
C PRO A 679 -44.27 11.28 1.18
N THR A 680 -43.92 12.21 0.30
CA THR A 680 -44.85 13.27 -0.10
C THR A 680 -46.01 12.67 -0.92
N ALA A 681 -47.12 13.41 -1.08
CA ALA A 681 -48.24 12.95 -1.89
C ALA A 681 -47.83 12.62 -3.34
N ALA A 682 -46.95 13.45 -3.93
CA ALA A 682 -46.41 13.22 -5.28
C ALA A 682 -45.52 11.97 -5.34
N GLN A 683 -44.70 11.74 -4.31
CA GLN A 683 -43.84 10.56 -4.21
C GLN A 683 -44.63 9.25 -4.03
N LEU A 684 -45.72 9.31 -3.25
CA LEU A 684 -46.63 8.18 -3.09
C LEU A 684 -47.32 7.84 -4.43
N ALA A 685 -47.85 8.85 -5.12
CA ALA A 685 -48.47 8.68 -6.44
C ALA A 685 -47.50 8.08 -7.48
N ALA A 686 -46.26 8.59 -7.55
CA ALA A 686 -45.24 8.07 -8.45
C ALA A 686 -44.86 6.61 -8.16
N ALA A 687 -44.83 6.22 -6.87
CA ALA A 687 -44.58 4.83 -6.49
C ALA A 687 -45.71 3.89 -6.93
N HIS A 688 -46.97 4.31 -6.83
CA HIS A 688 -48.10 3.54 -7.37
C HIS A 688 -48.05 3.41 -8.88
N GLU A 689 -47.69 4.48 -9.59
CA GLU A 689 -47.52 4.44 -11.05
C GLU A 689 -46.43 3.45 -11.45
N LEU A 690 -45.29 3.43 -10.75
CA LEU A 690 -44.22 2.47 -10.97
C LEU A 690 -44.66 1.03 -10.74
N LEU A 691 -45.44 0.77 -9.68
CA LEU A 691 -45.96 -0.58 -9.37
C LEU A 691 -47.04 -1.04 -10.35
N ALA A 692 -47.75 -0.11 -10.98
CA ALA A 692 -48.77 -0.38 -11.99
C ALA A 692 -48.21 -0.49 -13.41
N ALA A 693 -46.97 -0.04 -13.64
CA ALA A 693 -46.32 -0.13 -14.94
C ALA A 693 -46.03 -1.59 -15.29
N ASP A 694 -46.46 -2.03 -16.49
CA ASP A 694 -46.05 -3.31 -17.05
C ASP A 694 -44.53 -3.33 -17.15
N VAL A 695 -43.87 -4.26 -16.44
CA VAL A 695 -42.46 -4.54 -16.65
C VAL A 695 -42.36 -5.16 -18.05
N PRO A 696 -41.77 -4.49 -19.05
CA PRO A 696 -41.60 -5.12 -20.35
C PRO A 696 -40.86 -6.44 -20.13
N GLU A 697 -41.40 -7.53 -20.67
CA GLU A 697 -40.73 -8.83 -20.66
C GLU A 697 -39.27 -8.58 -21.03
N LYS A 698 -38.36 -8.92 -20.10
CA LYS A 698 -36.93 -8.84 -20.33
C LYS A 698 -36.71 -9.45 -21.72
N PRO A 699 -36.23 -8.70 -22.73
CA PRO A 699 -36.01 -9.29 -24.04
C PRO A 699 -35.17 -10.53 -23.79
N ALA A 700 -35.71 -11.69 -24.15
CA ALA A 700 -35.01 -12.95 -23.96
C ALA A 700 -33.60 -12.75 -24.50
N ALA A 701 -32.59 -13.15 -23.73
CA ALA A 701 -31.22 -13.14 -24.21
C ALA A 701 -31.20 -13.74 -25.63
N SER A 702 -30.49 -13.08 -26.55
CA SER A 702 -30.32 -13.56 -27.92
C SER A 702 -30.12 -15.08 -27.92
N ILE A 703 -30.92 -15.80 -28.70
CA ILE A 703 -31.02 -17.29 -28.71
C ILE A 703 -29.74 -17.95 -29.29
N THR A 704 -28.58 -17.28 -29.34
CA THR A 704 -27.34 -17.83 -29.94
C THR A 704 -26.56 -18.74 -28.99
N ALA A 705 -26.64 -18.54 -27.67
CA ALA A 705 -26.00 -19.41 -26.69
C ALA A 705 -26.62 -20.83 -26.60
N ALA A 706 -27.85 -21.01 -27.07
CA ALA A 706 -28.55 -22.31 -27.02
C ALA A 706 -28.08 -23.31 -28.09
N ASP A 707 -27.43 -22.84 -29.15
CA ASP A 707 -27.00 -23.68 -30.28
C ASP A 707 -25.61 -24.30 -30.07
N TRP A 708 -24.86 -23.82 -29.08
CA TRP A 708 -23.53 -24.33 -28.72
C TRP A 708 -23.59 -25.33 -27.56
N SER A 709 -22.73 -26.34 -27.61
CA SER A 709 -22.51 -27.30 -26.53
C SER A 709 -21.01 -27.54 -26.34
N TYR A 710 -20.57 -27.62 -25.09
CA TYR A 710 -19.15 -27.72 -24.72
C TYR A 710 -18.93 -29.04 -24.01
N GLY A 711 -18.04 -29.86 -24.55
CA GLY A 711 -17.93 -31.25 -24.15
C GLY A 711 -16.60 -31.88 -24.50
N PHE A 712 -16.57 -33.19 -24.36
CA PHE A 712 -15.49 -34.05 -24.79
C PHE A 712 -16.05 -35.25 -25.56
N GLY A 713 -15.21 -35.91 -26.35
CA GLY A 713 -15.59 -37.09 -27.10
C GLY A 713 -14.41 -37.72 -27.83
N THR A 714 -14.69 -38.78 -28.59
CA THR A 714 -13.66 -39.50 -29.36
C THR A 714 -13.88 -39.30 -30.85
N TYR A 715 -12.87 -38.80 -31.58
CA TYR A 715 -12.90 -38.79 -33.03
C TYR A 715 -12.62 -40.20 -33.57
N ASP A 716 -13.62 -40.80 -34.20
CA ASP A 716 -13.53 -42.13 -34.80
C ASP A 716 -13.03 -42.02 -36.24
N GLU A 717 -11.80 -42.46 -36.49
CA GLU A 717 -11.18 -42.39 -37.81
C GLU A 717 -11.89 -43.24 -38.87
N ALA A 718 -12.58 -44.31 -38.49
CA ALA A 718 -13.28 -45.19 -39.43
C ALA A 718 -14.58 -44.55 -39.93
N THR A 719 -15.31 -43.88 -39.03
CA THR A 719 -16.57 -43.21 -39.37
C THR A 719 -16.39 -41.74 -39.72
N GLN A 720 -15.19 -41.19 -39.49
CA GLN A 720 -14.84 -39.77 -39.57
C GLN A 720 -15.82 -38.87 -38.80
N ARG A 721 -16.27 -39.35 -37.63
CA ARG A 721 -17.29 -38.68 -36.80
C ARG A 721 -16.88 -38.68 -35.33
N VAL A 722 -17.49 -37.79 -34.55
CA VAL A 722 -17.36 -37.81 -33.09
C VAL A 722 -18.29 -38.86 -32.51
N SER A 723 -17.73 -39.83 -31.81
CA SER A 723 -18.45 -40.81 -31.00
C SER A 723 -18.44 -40.39 -29.52
N ASN A 724 -19.47 -40.79 -28.79
CA ASN A 724 -19.57 -40.61 -27.33
C ASN A 724 -19.40 -39.17 -26.83
N PHE A 725 -19.89 -38.18 -27.59
CA PHE A 725 -19.90 -36.80 -27.11
C PHE A 725 -20.68 -36.69 -25.78
N ALA A 726 -20.03 -36.14 -24.77
CA ALA A 726 -20.61 -35.84 -23.47
C ALA A 726 -20.30 -34.39 -23.08
N ALA A 727 -21.28 -33.71 -22.48
CA ALA A 727 -21.09 -32.35 -21.98
C ALA A 727 -20.11 -32.33 -20.80
N LEU A 728 -19.28 -31.29 -20.72
CA LEU A 728 -18.43 -31.06 -19.56
C LEU A 728 -19.32 -30.62 -18.38
N PRO A 729 -19.16 -31.22 -17.19
CA PRO A 729 -20.13 -31.07 -16.11
C PRO A 729 -19.95 -29.76 -15.31
N HIS A 730 -18.82 -29.06 -15.45
CA HIS A 730 -18.50 -27.90 -14.62
C HIS A 730 -18.13 -26.67 -15.47
N PHE A 731 -18.71 -25.52 -15.13
CA PHE A 731 -18.40 -24.21 -15.71
C PHE A 731 -17.86 -23.28 -14.62
N THR A 732 -16.66 -22.75 -14.82
CA THR A 732 -15.94 -21.93 -13.83
C THR A 732 -16.30 -20.44 -13.87
N GLY A 733 -17.17 -20.03 -14.80
CA GLY A 733 -17.42 -18.62 -15.14
C GLY A 733 -16.65 -18.16 -16.39
N THR A 734 -15.52 -18.82 -16.71
CA THR A 734 -14.68 -18.51 -17.88
C THR A 734 -14.28 -19.73 -18.71
N ALA A 735 -14.49 -20.95 -18.19
CA ALA A 735 -14.15 -22.20 -18.88
C ALA A 735 -15.11 -23.35 -18.52
N TRP A 736 -15.35 -24.25 -19.47
CA TRP A 736 -15.96 -25.56 -19.24
C TRP A 736 -14.86 -26.60 -19.00
N GLN A 737 -14.99 -27.42 -17.95
CA GLN A 737 -14.02 -28.44 -17.55
C GLN A 737 -14.67 -29.58 -16.73
N GLY A 738 -13.86 -30.56 -16.31
CA GLY A 738 -14.33 -31.78 -15.66
C GLY A 738 -14.87 -31.64 -14.23
N GLY A 739 -14.39 -30.66 -13.47
CA GLY A 739 -14.79 -30.45 -12.07
C GLY A 739 -14.27 -29.12 -11.52
N ASP A 740 -14.45 -28.88 -10.22
CA ASP A 740 -14.02 -27.63 -9.57
C ASP A 740 -12.49 -27.43 -9.61
N ALA A 741 -11.72 -28.52 -9.67
CA ALA A 741 -10.27 -28.51 -9.82
C ALA A 741 -9.85 -28.67 -11.29
N PHE A 742 -8.74 -28.03 -11.68
CA PHE A 742 -8.11 -28.21 -12.98
C PHE A 742 -6.62 -28.56 -12.79
N PRO A 743 -6.14 -29.73 -13.26
CA PRO A 743 -6.91 -30.78 -13.94
C PRO A 743 -7.92 -31.49 -13.02
N ASP A 744 -9.01 -31.97 -13.60
CA ASP A 744 -10.00 -32.78 -12.89
C ASP A 744 -9.47 -34.19 -12.60
N ALA A 745 -9.89 -34.80 -11.48
CA ALA A 745 -9.41 -36.11 -11.07
C ALA A 745 -9.84 -37.26 -12.01
N VAL A 746 -10.92 -37.07 -12.79
CA VAL A 746 -11.49 -38.08 -13.69
C VAL A 746 -11.24 -37.72 -15.15
N LEU A 747 -11.58 -36.50 -15.56
CA LEU A 747 -11.51 -36.01 -16.95
C LEU A 747 -10.19 -35.27 -17.26
N GLY A 748 -9.35 -35.02 -16.25
CA GLY A 748 -8.01 -34.50 -16.45
C GLY A 748 -7.97 -33.07 -16.99
N TRP A 749 -7.14 -32.86 -18.01
CA TRP A 749 -6.83 -31.56 -18.58
C TRP A 749 -7.79 -31.09 -19.67
N VAL A 750 -8.94 -31.75 -19.89
CA VAL A 750 -9.87 -31.31 -20.93
C VAL A 750 -10.56 -30.01 -20.49
N GLN A 751 -10.42 -28.97 -21.31
CA GLN A 751 -10.98 -27.65 -21.00
C GLN A 751 -11.35 -26.92 -22.29
N LEU A 752 -12.46 -26.18 -22.26
CA LEU A 752 -12.87 -25.26 -23.31
C LEU A 752 -13.07 -23.86 -22.70
N THR A 753 -12.44 -22.85 -23.29
CA THR A 753 -12.63 -21.43 -22.97
C THR A 753 -13.29 -20.72 -24.16
N ALA A 754 -13.59 -19.42 -24.05
CA ALA A 754 -14.11 -18.65 -25.18
C ALA A 754 -13.18 -18.68 -26.39
N LYS A 755 -11.87 -18.58 -26.15
CA LYS A 755 -10.86 -18.46 -27.21
C LYS A 755 -10.12 -19.75 -27.54
N GLY A 756 -10.31 -20.84 -26.79
CA GLY A 756 -9.51 -22.04 -26.99
C GLY A 756 -9.71 -23.10 -25.90
N GLY A 757 -8.60 -23.63 -25.39
CA GLY A 757 -8.65 -24.61 -24.30
C GLY A 757 -7.45 -25.55 -24.28
N HIS A 758 -7.67 -26.74 -23.73
CA HIS A 758 -6.71 -27.82 -23.68
C HIS A 758 -7.39 -29.14 -24.09
N PRO A 759 -6.76 -29.97 -24.96
CA PRO A 759 -7.43 -31.08 -25.64
C PRO A 759 -7.78 -32.26 -24.74
N GLY A 760 -7.20 -32.34 -23.53
CA GLY A 760 -7.40 -33.45 -22.61
C GLY A 760 -6.17 -34.33 -22.45
N ASN A 761 -6.32 -35.44 -21.73
CA ASN A 761 -5.21 -36.34 -21.39
C ASN A 761 -4.86 -37.33 -22.50
N ASP A 762 -5.85 -37.66 -23.33
CA ASP A 762 -5.80 -38.69 -24.34
C ASP A 762 -6.80 -38.38 -25.45
N ARG A 763 -6.78 -39.19 -26.52
CA ARG A 763 -7.68 -39.00 -27.66
C ARG A 763 -9.12 -39.46 -27.41
N ALA A 764 -9.36 -40.23 -26.35
CA ALA A 764 -10.72 -40.66 -26.01
C ALA A 764 -11.53 -39.51 -25.37
N HIS A 765 -10.83 -38.56 -24.74
CA HIS A 765 -11.37 -37.38 -24.07
C HIS A 765 -11.00 -36.07 -24.79
N ALA A 766 -10.97 -36.09 -26.12
CA ALA A 766 -10.66 -34.90 -26.91
C ALA A 766 -11.66 -33.77 -26.61
N SER A 767 -11.20 -32.54 -26.49
CA SER A 767 -12.08 -31.38 -26.34
C SER A 767 -12.95 -31.18 -27.58
N VAL A 768 -14.26 -30.98 -27.39
CA VAL A 768 -15.23 -30.81 -28.48
C VAL A 768 -16.12 -29.60 -28.21
N ARG A 769 -16.02 -28.59 -29.08
CA ARG A 769 -17.02 -27.53 -29.18
C ARG A 769 -18.01 -27.90 -30.28
N ARG A 770 -19.28 -28.10 -29.93
CA ARG A 770 -20.35 -28.54 -30.83
C ARG A 770 -21.31 -27.38 -31.12
N TRP A 771 -21.58 -27.15 -32.40
CA TRP A 771 -22.68 -26.30 -32.85
C TRP A 771 -23.80 -27.18 -33.42
N THR A 772 -25.05 -26.84 -33.13
CA THR A 772 -26.23 -27.54 -33.67
C THR A 772 -27.02 -26.59 -34.55
N ALA A 773 -27.28 -26.99 -35.79
CA ALA A 773 -28.00 -26.17 -36.75
C ALA A 773 -29.44 -25.91 -36.29
N PRO A 774 -29.87 -24.65 -36.11
CA PRO A 774 -31.23 -24.35 -35.63
C PRO A 774 -32.27 -24.37 -36.77
N ALA A 775 -31.84 -24.30 -38.02
CA ALA A 775 -32.71 -24.30 -39.19
C ALA A 775 -31.98 -24.90 -40.41
N ALA A 776 -32.72 -25.16 -41.49
CA ALA A 776 -32.13 -25.52 -42.77
C ALA A 776 -31.48 -24.30 -43.42
N MET A 777 -30.19 -24.37 -43.75
CA MET A 777 -29.41 -23.24 -44.28
C MET A 777 -28.15 -23.70 -45.00
N THR A 778 -27.51 -22.77 -45.72
CA THR A 778 -26.17 -22.98 -46.28
C THR A 778 -25.18 -22.06 -45.57
N ILE A 779 -24.23 -22.67 -44.87
CA ILE A 779 -23.28 -21.95 -44.02
C ILE A 779 -21.88 -21.90 -44.59
N THR A 780 -21.15 -20.85 -44.24
CA THR A 780 -19.69 -20.78 -44.30
C THR A 780 -19.11 -20.88 -42.90
N ILE A 781 -17.94 -21.52 -42.75
CA ILE A 781 -17.16 -21.53 -41.52
C ILE A 781 -15.85 -20.80 -41.78
N GLN A 782 -15.58 -19.76 -40.99
CA GLN A 782 -14.28 -19.11 -40.94
C GLN A 782 -13.69 -19.38 -39.56
N SER A 783 -12.48 -19.92 -39.49
CA SER A 783 -11.84 -20.18 -38.21
C SER A 783 -10.32 -20.05 -38.28
N GLU A 784 -9.73 -19.70 -37.17
CA GLU A 784 -8.28 -19.60 -37.00
C GLU A 784 -7.87 -20.44 -35.80
N LEU A 785 -7.05 -21.45 -36.05
CA LEU A 785 -6.48 -22.35 -35.04
C LEU A 785 -5.02 -21.97 -34.80
N GLN A 786 -4.66 -21.81 -33.54
CA GLN A 786 -3.29 -21.54 -33.11
C GLN A 786 -2.88 -22.52 -32.01
N HIS A 787 -1.69 -23.09 -32.17
CA HIS A 787 -0.97 -23.77 -31.09
C HIS A 787 0.22 -22.89 -30.69
N GLU A 788 0.15 -22.25 -29.53
CA GLU A 788 1.15 -21.27 -29.08
C GLU A 788 2.45 -21.88 -28.55
N PRO A 789 2.45 -22.99 -27.80
CA PRO A 789 3.67 -23.49 -27.18
C PRO A 789 4.73 -23.93 -28.20
N ALA A 790 5.99 -23.56 -27.93
CA ALA A 790 7.17 -23.95 -28.72
C ALA A 790 7.81 -25.27 -28.24
N VAL A 791 7.30 -25.84 -27.14
CA VAL A 791 7.72 -27.09 -26.51
C VAL A 791 6.52 -28.04 -26.53
N GLY A 792 6.73 -29.34 -26.74
CA GLY A 792 5.67 -30.34 -26.89
C GLY A 792 5.70 -30.95 -28.30
N ASP A 793 4.60 -31.58 -28.72
CA ASP A 793 4.48 -32.17 -30.05
C ASP A 793 3.23 -31.73 -30.83
N GLY A 794 2.44 -30.82 -30.25
CA GLY A 794 1.34 -30.14 -30.92
C GLY A 794 0.02 -30.89 -30.85
N ILE A 795 -0.96 -30.38 -31.58
CA ILE A 795 -2.34 -30.87 -31.55
C ILE A 795 -2.84 -31.32 -32.92
N ARG A 796 -3.86 -32.18 -32.94
CA ARG A 796 -4.66 -32.48 -34.12
C ARG A 796 -6.01 -31.82 -33.97
N ALA A 797 -6.49 -31.17 -35.02
CA ALA A 797 -7.77 -30.49 -35.01
C ALA A 797 -8.64 -30.90 -36.19
N PHE A 798 -9.95 -30.98 -35.99
CA PHE A 798 -10.93 -31.41 -36.99
C PHE A 798 -12.19 -30.54 -36.94
N ILE A 799 -12.77 -30.27 -38.11
CA ILE A 799 -14.16 -29.81 -38.24
C ILE A 799 -14.95 -30.99 -38.79
N VAL A 800 -15.94 -31.44 -38.03
CA VAL A 800 -16.66 -32.69 -38.31
C VAL A 800 -18.15 -32.43 -38.39
N SER A 801 -18.79 -32.90 -39.47
CA SER A 801 -20.25 -32.85 -39.64
C SER A 801 -20.87 -34.19 -39.24
N SER A 802 -21.98 -34.15 -38.48
CA SER A 802 -22.79 -35.35 -38.20
C SER A 802 -23.25 -36.05 -39.48
N LYS A 803 -23.47 -35.29 -40.56
CA LYS A 803 -23.96 -35.79 -41.84
C LYS A 803 -22.82 -36.26 -42.74
N SER A 804 -21.82 -35.41 -42.98
CA SER A 804 -20.80 -35.63 -44.01
C SER A 804 -19.46 -36.14 -43.48
N GLY A 805 -19.31 -36.32 -42.16
CA GLY A 805 -18.03 -36.71 -41.55
C GLY A 805 -17.03 -35.55 -41.49
N ALA A 806 -15.73 -35.84 -41.49
CA ALA A 806 -14.68 -34.83 -41.40
C ALA A 806 -14.67 -33.91 -42.63
N LEU A 807 -14.86 -32.62 -42.40
CA LEU A 807 -14.85 -31.57 -43.42
C LEU A 807 -13.46 -30.98 -43.61
N GLN A 808 -12.73 -30.77 -42.51
CA GLN A 808 -11.37 -30.27 -42.48
C GLN A 808 -10.59 -30.94 -41.35
N SER A 809 -9.28 -31.08 -41.52
CA SER A 809 -8.39 -31.53 -40.45
C SER A 809 -7.00 -30.95 -40.62
N THR A 810 -6.29 -30.72 -39.52
CA THR A 810 -4.90 -30.26 -39.54
C THR A 810 -4.11 -30.75 -38.33
N LYS A 811 -2.78 -30.67 -38.42
CA LYS A 811 -1.87 -30.76 -37.28
C LYS A 811 -1.27 -29.37 -37.05
N ALA A 812 -1.33 -28.87 -35.82
CA ALA A 812 -0.77 -27.57 -35.46
C ALA A 812 0.33 -27.74 -34.40
N TYR A 813 1.52 -27.22 -34.70
CA TYR A 813 2.65 -27.15 -33.80
C TYR A 813 3.32 -25.79 -33.93
N HIS A 814 3.33 -25.01 -32.85
CA HIS A 814 3.87 -23.64 -32.77
C HIS A 814 3.52 -22.76 -34.00
N GLN A 815 2.26 -22.81 -34.43
CA GLN A 815 1.80 -22.17 -35.65
C GLN A 815 0.32 -21.79 -35.59
N THR A 816 -0.06 -20.90 -36.49
CA THR A 816 -1.43 -20.43 -36.70
C THR A 816 -1.86 -20.79 -38.10
N LEU A 817 -3.03 -21.43 -38.24
CA LEU A 817 -3.56 -21.91 -39.51
C LEU A 817 -5.07 -21.64 -39.60
N PRO A 818 -5.59 -21.19 -40.76
CA PRO A 818 -7.02 -21.12 -40.98
C PRO A 818 -7.60 -22.51 -41.22
N LEU A 819 -8.80 -22.77 -40.71
CA LEU A 819 -9.56 -24.00 -40.97
C LEU A 819 -10.98 -23.63 -41.42
N ASN A 820 -11.11 -23.28 -42.71
CA ASN A 820 -12.33 -22.72 -43.28
C ASN A 820 -13.14 -23.75 -44.07
N VAL A 821 -14.46 -23.57 -44.11
CA VAL A 821 -15.39 -24.31 -44.97
C VAL A 821 -16.21 -23.29 -45.78
N GLU A 822 -16.05 -23.28 -47.09
CA GLU A 822 -16.62 -22.24 -47.95
C GLU A 822 -18.13 -22.38 -48.17
N SER A 823 -18.67 -23.60 -48.11
CA SER A 823 -20.10 -23.82 -48.27
C SER A 823 -20.49 -25.19 -47.74
N LEU A 824 -21.47 -25.22 -46.84
CA LEU A 824 -22.02 -26.45 -46.30
C LEU A 824 -23.53 -26.34 -46.11
N PRO A 825 -24.34 -27.17 -46.80
CA PRO A 825 -25.76 -27.26 -46.51
C PRO A 825 -26.00 -28.06 -45.23
N VAL A 826 -26.76 -27.50 -44.29
CA VAL A 826 -27.14 -28.12 -43.01
C VAL A 826 -28.66 -28.13 -42.84
N MET A 827 -29.18 -29.14 -42.15
CA MET A 827 -30.57 -29.28 -41.76
C MET A 827 -30.73 -29.04 -40.25
N PRO A 828 -31.93 -28.71 -39.75
CA PRO A 828 -32.15 -28.52 -38.31
C PRO A 828 -31.74 -29.78 -37.55
N GLY A 829 -30.91 -29.63 -36.51
CA GLY A 829 -30.37 -30.73 -35.71
C GLY A 829 -29.08 -31.37 -36.24
N ASP A 830 -28.60 -31.00 -37.43
CA ASP A 830 -27.24 -31.37 -37.87
C ASP A 830 -26.21 -30.73 -36.92
N THR A 831 -25.14 -31.45 -36.57
CA THR A 831 -24.10 -30.93 -35.69
C THR A 831 -22.79 -30.71 -36.43
N LEU A 832 -22.07 -29.68 -35.99
CA LEU A 832 -20.70 -29.39 -36.36
C LEU A 832 -19.81 -29.43 -35.12
N ASP A 833 -18.85 -30.33 -35.12
CA ASP A 833 -17.92 -30.54 -34.02
C ASP A 833 -16.54 -30.00 -34.39
N PHE A 834 -16.08 -29.04 -33.60
CA PHE A 834 -14.71 -28.54 -33.59
C PHE A 834 -13.95 -29.34 -32.54
N VAL A 835 -13.20 -30.33 -33.01
CA VAL A 835 -12.54 -31.33 -32.18
C VAL A 835 -11.05 -31.01 -32.12
N VAL A 836 -10.47 -31.00 -30.92
CA VAL A 836 -9.01 -30.93 -30.73
C VAL A 836 -8.55 -32.13 -29.92
N GLU A 837 -7.70 -32.95 -30.55
CA GLU A 837 -7.02 -34.08 -29.91
C GLU A 837 -5.59 -33.68 -29.53
N ILE A 838 -5.12 -34.31 -28.44
CA ILE A 838 -3.73 -34.27 -28.03
C ILE A 838 -2.82 -34.98 -29.04
N GLY A 839 -1.55 -34.56 -29.07
CA GLY A 839 -0.45 -35.29 -29.68
C GLY A 839 -0.11 -36.60 -28.96
N GLU A 840 1.16 -36.97 -28.97
CA GLU A 840 1.77 -38.08 -28.25
C GLU A 840 2.16 -37.70 -26.82
N THR A 841 2.37 -36.41 -26.52
CA THR A 841 2.74 -35.92 -25.18
C THR A 841 1.64 -35.10 -24.53
N LEU A 842 1.55 -35.12 -23.20
CA LEU A 842 0.51 -34.38 -22.44
C LEU A 842 0.83 -32.90 -22.24
N ASN A 843 2.11 -32.58 -22.13
CA ASN A 843 2.52 -31.23 -21.76
C ASN A 843 2.48 -30.28 -22.96
N SER A 844 2.08 -29.03 -22.70
CA SER A 844 2.16 -27.91 -23.65
C SER A 844 1.26 -28.04 -24.89
N ASN A 845 0.04 -28.56 -24.74
CA ASN A 845 -0.93 -28.73 -25.84
C ASN A 845 -2.08 -27.70 -25.83
N GLN A 846 -1.96 -26.62 -25.04
CA GLN A 846 -2.96 -25.56 -25.05
C GLN A 846 -3.07 -24.90 -26.44
N TYR A 847 -4.28 -24.53 -26.81
CA TYR A 847 -4.59 -23.99 -28.12
C TYR A 847 -5.57 -22.82 -28.04
N LEU A 848 -5.55 -21.99 -29.07
CA LEU A 848 -6.57 -20.99 -29.35
C LEU A 848 -7.31 -21.38 -30.62
N TRP A 849 -8.63 -21.37 -30.59
CA TRP A 849 -9.45 -21.62 -31.77
C TRP A 849 -10.77 -20.84 -31.69
N THR A 850 -10.86 -19.79 -32.50
CA THR A 850 -12.09 -19.02 -32.69
C THR A 850 -12.68 -19.32 -34.04
N CYS A 851 -14.00 -19.53 -34.11
CA CYS A 851 -14.73 -19.76 -35.34
C CYS A 851 -15.97 -18.88 -35.45
N THR A 852 -16.30 -18.50 -36.69
CA THR A 852 -17.52 -17.82 -37.08
C THR A 852 -18.24 -18.66 -38.13
N ILE A 853 -19.46 -19.08 -37.83
CA ILE A 853 -20.37 -19.75 -38.75
C ILE A 853 -21.35 -18.70 -39.27
N SER A 854 -21.51 -18.54 -40.58
CA SER A 854 -22.41 -17.54 -41.18
C SER A 854 -23.38 -18.17 -42.16
N ASP A 855 -24.67 -17.80 -42.07
CA ASP A 855 -25.68 -18.15 -43.06
C ASP A 855 -25.57 -17.23 -44.29
N THR A 856 -25.30 -17.83 -45.43
CA THR A 856 -25.07 -17.12 -46.71
C THR A 856 -26.33 -16.89 -47.54
N ALA A 857 -27.48 -17.44 -47.13
CA ALA A 857 -28.69 -17.45 -47.95
C ALA A 857 -29.77 -16.41 -47.54
N ALA A 858 -29.58 -15.68 -46.44
CA ALA A 858 -30.58 -14.76 -45.87
C ALA A 858 -30.31 -13.27 -46.17
N GLU A 859 -31.36 -12.47 -46.37
CA GLU A 859 -31.28 -10.99 -46.50
C GLU A 859 -30.74 -10.29 -45.24
N SER A 860 -30.73 -10.98 -44.10
CA SER A 860 -30.05 -10.60 -42.85
C SER A 860 -29.26 -11.81 -42.35
N PRO A 861 -27.97 -11.94 -42.71
CA PRO A 861 -27.18 -13.13 -42.39
C PRO A 861 -27.03 -13.27 -40.87
N ARG A 862 -27.48 -14.42 -40.35
CA ARG A 862 -27.17 -14.81 -38.96
C ARG A 862 -25.73 -15.35 -38.92
N ALA A 863 -25.02 -15.00 -37.85
CA ALA A 863 -23.70 -15.52 -37.57
C ALA A 863 -23.64 -16.03 -36.13
N TRP A 864 -22.92 -17.14 -35.94
CA TRP A 864 -22.56 -17.70 -34.63
C TRP A 864 -21.06 -17.56 -34.48
N ASN A 865 -20.60 -16.94 -33.40
CA ASN A 865 -19.20 -16.70 -33.12
C ASN A 865 -18.83 -17.35 -31.80
N SER A 866 -17.88 -18.27 -31.85
CA SER A 866 -17.54 -19.10 -30.70
C SER A 866 -16.92 -18.37 -29.51
N ASP A 867 -16.40 -17.16 -29.71
CA ASP A 867 -15.84 -16.30 -28.65
C ASP A 867 -16.98 -15.49 -28.02
N THR A 868 -17.75 -14.74 -28.82
CA THR A 868 -18.80 -13.85 -28.29
C THR A 868 -20.07 -14.57 -27.85
N ASP A 869 -20.35 -15.77 -28.39
CA ASP A 869 -21.47 -16.62 -27.96
C ASP A 869 -21.10 -17.52 -26.77
N PHE A 870 -19.83 -17.53 -26.34
CA PHE A 870 -19.41 -18.36 -25.22
C PHE A 870 -20.10 -17.88 -23.93
N PRO A 871 -20.55 -18.81 -23.06
CA PRO A 871 -21.11 -18.41 -21.77
C PRO A 871 -20.11 -17.57 -20.99
N HIS A 872 -20.56 -16.42 -20.51
CA HIS A 872 -19.82 -15.60 -19.56
C HIS A 872 -20.64 -15.54 -18.28
N ASP A 873 -19.99 -15.57 -17.11
CA ASP A 873 -20.68 -15.09 -15.92
C ASP A 873 -21.04 -13.61 -16.17
N GLY A 874 -22.29 -13.24 -15.91
CA GLY A 874 -22.86 -11.95 -16.31
C GLY A 874 -22.24 -10.72 -15.62
N SER A 875 -21.07 -10.85 -15.02
CA SER A 875 -20.26 -9.79 -14.43
C SER A 875 -19.49 -8.95 -15.45
N ASP A 876 -19.16 -9.49 -16.64
CA ASP A 876 -18.22 -8.84 -17.57
C ASP A 876 -18.89 -8.08 -18.73
N GLN A 877 -20.21 -8.22 -18.94
CA GLN A 877 -20.95 -7.47 -19.98
C GLN A 877 -21.23 -6.00 -19.62
N LEU A 878 -20.67 -5.50 -18.51
CA LEU A 878 -20.74 -4.09 -18.10
C LEU A 878 -19.36 -3.48 -17.82
N SER A 879 -18.28 -4.06 -18.40
CA SER A 879 -16.96 -3.43 -18.40
C SER A 879 -16.78 -2.41 -19.52
#